data_AF-T0EW98-F1
#
_entry.id   AF-T0EW98-F1
#
_cell.length_a   1.000
_cell.length_b   1.000
_cell.length_c   1.000
_cell.angle_alpha   90.00
_cell.angle_beta   90.00
_cell.angle_gamma   90.00
#
_symmetry.space_group_name_H-M   'P 1'
#
loop_
_entity.id
_entity.type
_entity.pdbx_description
1 polymer ?
#
loop_
_entity_poly.entity_id
_entity_poly.type
_entity_poly.pdbx_seq_one_letter_code
_entity_poly.pdbx_strand_id
1 'polypeptide(L)'
;MLTYADLFAGIGGFRLALDSLGLKCVFSAENNPHAIAMYKANFNDDSTCDITILNPNTMPNFDILCAGFPCQAFSVCGKQKGFEDTTRGTLFFDICRILENKKPKIFILENVKNLLKHNKGNTLFVMLQALSNLGYSVSYKILNAKDFSVPQNRERIIIVGYLGSQVFDFNPIKKNPIISMQNFLDKSGYFEILKPHEYTLLDSQLLKRQNSGLIFCGYRNKKIRTKGTRENTEHLSRVHKQPNRIYHAGGIHPTLASQEQSGRYFIYINNLVRKLTINECFSFMGFPKDFKKIGTNSQLYERIGNSICVPMVKAIIKEVLNQFYKQPLKENNMQNKTLEFLEKIYKECVSLKNLDSLGLSEMQLQKTQTIVEKEETFKGVYTVLITSLVYKSNYPNQDIRFHQANMDNGYSGRSFDTKFITPFLKQKQFLGAMKESGWLTRSLEQNLPYTLDYPGKISNIAVKKAFLEILDDIEKNPNLSILYLKALFYLSIREKTKKAIILVKPTMKESSYTIDFIINTLQKHFNFTYKSRGASILPVVALFSLYECLILELERFTNKSLKPLDSHYSCDKSSGNAGDIVILDEQKQLFEVIEIKFNIAIDSIILQDSYKKIAQTPIKRYYILSTLPIQNKAELQKITDKIEHEHGCQVIVNGIYDTLRYYLRLIKNTENFINNYLKNISQNTEINEEHKLAWNSVIDLNK
;
A
#
# COMPACT_ATOMS: atom_id res chain seq x y z
N MET A 1 32.62 -18.81 3.31
CA MET A 1 31.35 -19.32 2.75
C MET A 1 30.25 -18.35 3.15
N LEU A 2 29.41 -17.89 2.21
CA LEU A 2 28.34 -16.95 2.51
C LEU A 2 27.20 -17.64 3.28
N THR A 3 26.62 -16.91 4.22
CA THR A 3 25.61 -17.38 5.16
C THR A 3 24.30 -16.61 4.99
N TYR A 4 23.18 -17.24 5.34
CA TYR A 4 21.87 -16.59 5.23
C TYR A 4 20.89 -17.00 6.33
N ALA A 5 19.90 -16.13 6.55
CA ALA A 5 18.71 -16.40 7.35
C ALA A 5 17.47 -16.58 6.47
N ASP A 6 16.68 -17.62 6.72
CA ASP A 6 15.44 -17.95 6.00
C ASP A 6 14.21 -17.71 6.89
N LEU A 7 13.63 -16.50 6.80
CA LEU A 7 12.46 -16.12 7.57
C LEU A 7 11.17 -16.49 6.82
N PHE A 8 10.12 -16.85 7.55
CA PHE A 8 8.90 -17.41 6.97
C PHE A 8 9.24 -18.59 6.06
N ALA A 9 10.07 -19.49 6.58
CA ALA A 9 10.80 -20.48 5.81
C ALA A 9 9.85 -21.42 5.03
N GLY A 10 8.63 -21.62 5.52
CA GLY A 10 7.66 -22.52 4.93
C GLY A 10 8.25 -23.91 4.81
N ILE A 11 8.23 -24.44 3.58
CA ILE A 11 8.85 -25.74 3.27
C ILE A 11 10.26 -25.60 2.65
N GLY A 12 10.90 -24.44 2.78
CA GLY A 12 12.30 -24.21 2.39
C GLY A 12 12.54 -23.96 0.90
N GLY A 13 11.63 -23.24 0.24
CA GLY A 13 11.81 -22.87 -1.17
C GLY A 13 13.01 -21.93 -1.40
N PHE A 14 13.25 -20.97 -0.49
CA PHE A 14 14.48 -20.18 -0.50
C PHE A 14 15.70 -21.05 -0.22
N ARG A 15 15.64 -21.86 0.84
CA ARG A 15 16.73 -22.78 1.21
C ARG A 15 17.21 -23.67 0.07
N LEU A 16 16.30 -24.33 -0.65
CA LEU A 16 16.65 -25.15 -1.81
C LEU A 16 17.45 -24.38 -2.86
N ALA A 17 17.08 -23.12 -3.12
CA ALA A 17 17.78 -22.30 -4.09
C ALA A 17 19.18 -21.89 -3.61
N LEU A 18 19.31 -21.40 -2.37
CA LEU A 18 20.55 -20.91 -1.81
C LEU A 18 21.55 -22.04 -1.52
N ASP A 19 21.10 -23.16 -0.94
CA ASP A 19 21.95 -24.33 -0.67
C ASP A 19 22.50 -24.89 -1.98
N SER A 20 21.70 -24.92 -3.05
CA SER A 20 22.16 -25.37 -4.38
C SER A 20 23.21 -24.47 -5.04
N LEU A 21 23.50 -23.31 -4.45
CA LEU A 21 24.54 -22.37 -4.86
C LEU A 21 25.72 -22.33 -3.87
N GLY A 22 25.73 -23.21 -2.86
CA GLY A 22 26.81 -23.34 -1.88
C GLY A 22 26.77 -22.33 -0.73
N LEU A 23 25.62 -21.70 -0.48
CA LEU A 23 25.41 -20.86 0.69
C LEU A 23 24.94 -21.71 1.88
N LYS A 24 25.20 -21.25 3.10
CA LYS A 24 24.81 -21.96 4.33
C LYS A 24 23.69 -21.25 5.08
N CYS A 25 22.60 -21.97 5.33
CA CYS A 25 21.57 -21.50 6.25
C CYS A 25 22.11 -21.52 7.68
N VAL A 26 22.06 -20.38 8.38
CA VAL A 26 22.48 -20.27 9.79
C VAL A 26 21.31 -20.00 10.73
N PHE A 27 20.16 -19.61 10.19
CA PHE A 27 18.93 -19.39 10.95
C PHE A 27 17.71 -19.60 10.05
N SER A 28 16.68 -20.24 10.56
CA SER A 28 15.38 -20.38 9.89
C SER A 28 14.24 -20.11 10.86
N ALA A 29 13.13 -19.53 10.37
CA ALA A 29 11.98 -19.22 11.21
C ALA A 29 10.64 -19.53 10.52
N GLU A 30 9.81 -20.33 11.18
CA GLU A 30 8.48 -20.74 10.78
C GLU A 30 7.65 -21.04 12.03
N ASN A 31 6.35 -20.73 12.00
CA ASN A 31 5.45 -20.96 13.14
C ASN A 31 4.33 -21.97 12.83
N ASN A 32 4.18 -22.41 11.58
CA ASN A 32 3.23 -23.43 11.19
C ASN A 32 3.78 -24.84 11.46
N PRO A 33 3.14 -25.64 12.34
CA PRO A 33 3.67 -26.95 12.73
C PRO A 33 3.88 -27.93 11.57
N HIS A 34 3.00 -27.90 10.55
CA HIS A 34 3.12 -28.78 9.39
C HIS A 34 4.29 -28.38 8.48
N ALA A 35 4.52 -27.07 8.28
CA ALA A 35 5.68 -26.58 7.56
C ALA A 35 7.00 -26.91 8.28
N ILE A 36 7.06 -26.69 9.60
CA ILE A 36 8.22 -27.05 10.44
C ILE A 36 8.57 -28.53 10.27
N ALA A 37 7.57 -29.42 10.39
CA ALA A 37 7.80 -30.85 10.24
C ALA A 37 8.31 -31.22 8.84
N MET A 38 7.77 -30.59 7.79
CA MET A 38 8.25 -30.78 6.41
C MET A 38 9.68 -30.25 6.20
N TYR A 39 9.98 -29.09 6.78
CA TYR A 39 11.30 -28.46 6.73
C TYR A 39 12.34 -29.37 7.41
N LYS A 40 12.06 -29.81 8.64
CA LYS A 40 12.92 -30.74 9.39
C LYS A 40 13.16 -32.06 8.65
N ALA A 41 12.14 -32.63 8.01
CA ALA A 41 12.28 -33.87 7.25
C ALA A 41 13.26 -33.75 6.06
N ASN A 42 13.32 -32.57 5.42
CA ASN A 42 14.13 -32.34 4.22
C ASN A 42 15.52 -31.75 4.51
N PHE A 43 15.66 -30.96 5.57
CA PHE A 43 16.91 -30.24 5.87
C PHE A 43 17.57 -30.63 7.19
N ASN A 44 16.94 -31.51 7.98
CA ASN A 44 17.38 -31.88 9.33
C ASN A 44 17.66 -30.67 10.23
N ASP A 45 16.83 -29.64 10.10
CA ASP A 45 16.94 -28.36 10.80
C ASP A 45 15.59 -28.01 11.45
N ASP A 46 15.62 -27.42 12.64
CA ASP A 46 14.42 -27.01 13.38
C ASP A 46 14.16 -25.52 13.17
N SER A 47 13.19 -25.23 12.30
CA SER A 47 12.80 -23.87 11.97
C SER A 47 11.79 -23.26 12.96
N THR A 48 11.47 -23.91 14.09
CA THR A 48 10.42 -23.46 15.01
C THR A 48 10.77 -22.10 15.61
N CYS A 49 10.10 -21.05 15.17
CA CYS A 49 10.29 -19.71 15.68
C CYS A 49 9.11 -18.79 15.34
N ASP A 50 8.53 -18.15 16.36
CA ASP A 50 7.63 -17.01 16.15
C ASP A 50 8.45 -15.72 16.09
N ILE A 51 8.51 -15.13 14.91
CA ILE A 51 9.32 -13.93 14.69
C ILE A 51 8.83 -12.72 15.50
N THR A 52 7.56 -12.67 15.88
CA THR A 52 6.95 -11.50 16.54
C THR A 52 7.49 -11.27 17.96
N ILE A 53 7.96 -12.35 18.59
CA ILE A 53 8.57 -12.36 19.93
C ILE A 53 10.09 -12.63 19.89
N LEU A 54 10.66 -12.92 18.72
CA LEU A 54 12.08 -13.20 18.56
C LEU A 54 12.92 -11.97 18.94
N ASN A 55 13.87 -12.12 19.86
CA ASN A 55 14.90 -11.12 20.09
C ASN A 55 15.98 -11.21 18.99
N PRO A 56 16.15 -10.20 18.11
CA PRO A 56 17.11 -10.32 17.01
C PRO A 56 18.54 -10.55 17.51
N ASN A 57 18.90 -10.03 18.68
CA ASN A 57 20.25 -10.19 19.22
C ASN A 57 20.69 -11.65 19.36
N THR A 58 19.74 -12.58 19.59
CA THR A 58 20.04 -14.01 19.75
C THR A 58 20.28 -14.75 18.44
N MET A 59 19.97 -14.14 17.29
CA MET A 59 20.25 -14.76 15.99
C MET A 59 21.76 -14.73 15.70
N PRO A 60 22.33 -15.71 14.98
CA PRO A 60 23.67 -15.58 14.44
C PRO A 60 23.77 -14.43 13.42
N ASN A 61 24.99 -13.99 13.12
CA ASN A 61 25.22 -13.07 12.01
C ASN A 61 25.07 -13.80 10.68
N PHE A 62 24.59 -13.09 9.65
CA PHE A 62 24.39 -13.63 8.30
C PHE A 62 24.57 -12.55 7.23
N ASP A 63 24.95 -12.98 6.02
CA ASP A 63 25.22 -12.07 4.90
C ASP A 63 23.96 -11.68 4.13
N ILE A 64 22.98 -12.59 4.08
CA ILE A 64 21.74 -12.45 3.29
C ILE A 64 20.53 -12.80 4.15
N LEU A 65 19.49 -11.96 4.12
CA LEU A 65 18.17 -12.27 4.66
C LEU A 65 17.20 -12.64 3.53
N CYS A 66 16.49 -13.76 3.67
CA CYS A 66 15.39 -14.13 2.78
C CYS A 66 14.07 -14.16 3.54
N ALA A 67 12.99 -13.65 2.93
CA ALA A 67 11.66 -13.67 3.53
C ALA A 67 10.53 -13.68 2.50
N GLY A 68 9.75 -14.77 2.47
CA GLY A 68 8.47 -14.86 1.76
C GLY A 68 7.31 -14.53 2.69
N PHE A 69 7.18 -13.26 3.07
CA PHE A 69 6.31 -12.88 4.17
C PHE A 69 4.83 -12.79 3.77
N PRO A 70 3.88 -13.11 4.68
CA PRO A 70 2.44 -13.06 4.37
C PRO A 70 1.97 -11.69 3.90
N CYS A 71 1.09 -11.68 2.89
CA CYS A 71 0.40 -10.48 2.40
C CYS A 71 -0.74 -10.07 3.34
N GLN A 72 -0.45 -9.76 4.60
CA GLN A 72 -1.44 -9.13 5.49
C GLN A 72 -1.60 -7.65 5.09
N ALA A 73 -2.79 -7.08 5.31
CA ALA A 73 -3.03 -5.66 5.09
C ALA A 73 -2.11 -4.87 6.05
N PHE A 74 -1.15 -4.14 5.48
CA PHE A 74 -0.21 -3.32 6.23
C PHE A 74 -1.00 -2.23 6.96
N SER A 75 -1.29 -2.43 8.24
CA SER A 75 -1.81 -1.39 9.11
C SER A 75 -0.62 -0.59 9.63
N VAL A 76 -0.66 0.73 9.43
CA VAL A 76 0.51 1.63 9.52
C VAL A 76 1.13 1.69 10.90
N CYS A 77 2.39 2.09 10.84
CA CYS A 77 3.25 2.32 11.95
C CYS A 77 4.00 3.61 11.66
N GLY A 78 3.76 4.62 12.48
CA GLY A 78 4.31 5.94 12.30
C GLY A 78 4.37 6.69 13.62
N LYS A 79 5.59 6.97 14.06
CA LYS A 79 6.00 8.29 14.53
C LYS A 79 7.36 8.58 13.91
N GLN A 80 7.59 9.82 13.48
CA GLN A 80 8.88 10.28 12.96
C GLN A 80 9.92 10.43 14.08
N LYS A 81 10.05 9.43 14.96
CA LYS A 81 11.02 9.35 16.06
C LYS A 81 12.10 8.28 15.84
N GLY A 82 12.17 7.69 14.64
CA GLY A 82 13.01 6.51 14.37
C GLY A 82 12.28 5.20 14.68
N PHE A 83 12.96 4.08 14.47
CA PHE A 83 12.45 2.70 14.69
C PHE A 83 12.16 2.36 16.17
N GLU A 84 12.46 3.28 17.10
CA GLU A 84 12.30 3.08 18.55
C GLU A 84 10.83 3.01 19.02
N ASP A 85 9.87 3.49 18.22
CA ASP A 85 8.44 3.37 18.54
C ASP A 85 7.89 2.07 17.94
N THR A 86 8.09 0.96 18.66
CA THR A 86 7.91 -0.44 18.25
C THR A 86 6.57 -0.75 17.55
N THR A 87 6.69 -1.18 16.31
CA THR A 87 5.60 -1.40 15.35
C THR A 87 5.15 -2.87 15.34
N ARG A 88 4.59 -3.33 16.47
CA ARG A 88 4.15 -4.73 16.69
C ARG A 88 2.79 -5.06 16.05
N GLY A 89 2.62 -4.69 14.78
CA GLY A 89 1.33 -4.81 14.09
C GLY A 89 1.35 -5.60 12.78
N THR A 90 2.50 -5.71 12.12
CA THR A 90 2.61 -6.40 10.82
C THR A 90 3.96 -7.13 10.69
N LEU A 91 3.94 -8.33 10.12
CA LEU A 91 5.11 -9.20 9.94
C LEU A 91 6.24 -8.57 9.11
N PHE A 92 5.94 -7.53 8.31
CA PHE A 92 6.97 -6.75 7.60
C PHE A 92 7.83 -5.93 8.56
N PHE A 93 7.25 -5.35 9.62
CA PHE A 93 8.02 -4.56 10.57
C PHE A 93 8.88 -5.44 11.47
N ASP A 94 8.50 -6.71 11.70
CA ASP A 94 9.40 -7.69 12.31
C ASP A 94 10.65 -7.94 11.45
N ILE A 95 10.50 -7.95 10.11
CA ILE A 95 11.65 -7.99 9.21
C ILE A 95 12.49 -6.73 9.36
N CYS A 96 11.87 -5.54 9.39
CA CYS A 96 12.60 -4.27 9.61
C CYS A 96 13.38 -4.27 10.92
N ARG A 97 12.79 -4.74 12.02
CA ARG A 97 13.42 -4.87 13.33
C ARG A 97 14.63 -5.80 13.30
N ILE A 98 14.53 -6.92 12.57
CA ILE A 98 15.67 -7.83 12.37
C ILE A 98 16.75 -7.18 11.51
N LEU A 99 16.37 -6.52 10.41
CA LEU A 99 17.29 -5.82 9.51
C LEU A 99 18.04 -4.67 10.21
N GLU A 100 17.38 -3.96 11.12
CA GLU A 100 17.98 -2.88 11.91
C GLU A 100 19.07 -3.40 12.85
N ASN A 101 18.80 -4.52 13.52
CA ASN A 101 19.73 -5.11 14.46
C ASN A 101 20.88 -5.85 13.75
N LYS A 102 20.57 -6.70 12.77
CA LYS A 102 21.54 -7.59 12.12
C LYS A 102 22.29 -6.95 10.97
N LYS A 103 21.69 -5.94 10.33
CA LYS A 103 22.26 -5.22 9.18
C LYS A 103 22.94 -6.14 8.15
N PRO A 104 22.29 -7.22 7.67
CA PRO A 104 22.87 -8.05 6.63
C PRO A 104 23.20 -7.19 5.40
N LYS A 105 24.22 -7.58 4.64
CA LYS A 105 24.61 -6.82 3.45
C LYS A 105 23.46 -6.76 2.43
N ILE A 106 22.66 -7.82 2.36
CA ILE A 106 21.58 -7.97 1.38
C ILE A 106 20.33 -8.55 2.03
N PHE A 107 19.16 -8.13 1.55
CA PHE A 107 17.91 -8.85 1.80
C PHE A 107 17.16 -9.13 0.49
N ILE A 108 16.34 -10.17 0.51
CA ILE A 108 15.44 -10.55 -0.58
C ILE A 108 14.07 -10.86 0.02
N LEU A 109 13.08 -10.06 -0.35
CA LEU A 109 11.70 -10.25 0.05
C LEU A 109 10.86 -10.69 -1.14
N GLU A 110 9.91 -11.58 -0.92
CA GLU A 110 8.91 -11.97 -1.90
C GLU A 110 7.50 -11.64 -1.39
N ASN A 111 6.63 -11.20 -2.31
CA ASN A 111 5.21 -11.06 -2.04
C ASN A 111 4.38 -11.20 -3.33
N VAL A 112 3.05 -11.16 -3.21
CA VAL A 112 2.12 -11.19 -4.34
C VAL A 112 2.18 -9.91 -5.18
N LYS A 113 1.98 -10.04 -6.51
CA LYS A 113 1.96 -8.90 -7.46
C LYS A 113 1.00 -7.77 -7.07
N ASN A 114 -0.10 -8.08 -6.37
CA ASN A 114 -1.08 -7.08 -5.96
C ASN A 114 -0.52 -6.02 -5.01
N LEU A 115 0.60 -6.29 -4.33
CA LEU A 115 1.28 -5.32 -3.46
C LEU A 115 1.58 -3.99 -4.17
N LEU A 116 1.90 -4.02 -5.46
CA LEU A 116 2.14 -2.81 -6.27
C LEU A 116 0.94 -1.85 -6.34
N LYS A 117 -0.27 -2.40 -6.30
CA LYS A 117 -1.52 -1.62 -6.45
C LYS A 117 -2.27 -1.48 -5.13
N HIS A 118 -1.83 -2.20 -4.09
CA HIS A 118 -2.48 -2.19 -2.80
C HIS A 118 -2.49 -0.78 -2.22
N ASN A 119 -3.65 -0.35 -1.73
CA ASN A 119 -3.90 1.01 -1.27
C ASN A 119 -3.36 2.10 -2.23
N LYS A 120 -3.67 1.97 -3.54
CA LYS A 120 -3.19 2.88 -4.60
C LYS A 120 -1.65 3.04 -4.63
N GLY A 121 -0.92 1.99 -4.26
CA GLY A 121 0.55 1.94 -4.23
C GLY A 121 1.18 2.46 -2.92
N ASN A 122 0.39 3.00 -1.99
CA ASN A 122 0.89 3.59 -0.76
C ASN A 122 1.57 2.56 0.16
N THR A 123 1.08 1.32 0.17
CA THR A 123 1.68 0.26 0.98
C THR A 123 3.12 -0.03 0.59
N LEU A 124 3.37 -0.23 -0.71
CA LEU A 124 4.73 -0.46 -1.19
C LEU A 124 5.61 0.78 -0.95
N PHE A 125 5.08 1.99 -1.14
CA PHE A 125 5.80 3.22 -0.83
C PHE A 125 6.29 3.26 0.62
N VAL A 126 5.42 2.96 1.59
CA VAL A 126 5.79 2.90 3.03
C VAL A 126 6.87 1.86 3.28
N MET A 127 6.76 0.67 2.67
CA MET A 127 7.78 -0.37 2.80
C MET A 127 9.15 0.08 2.26
N LEU A 128 9.18 0.67 1.06
CA LEU A 128 10.41 1.16 0.45
C LEU A 128 11.07 2.24 1.30
N GLN A 129 10.26 3.14 1.88
CA GLN A 129 10.75 4.19 2.78
C GLN A 129 11.34 3.59 4.06
N ALA A 130 10.64 2.64 4.70
CA ALA A 130 11.12 1.95 5.89
C ALA A 130 12.46 1.23 5.64
N LEU A 131 12.57 0.50 4.53
CA LEU A 131 13.81 -0.17 4.15
C LEU A 131 14.94 0.82 3.81
N SER A 132 14.60 1.97 3.19
CA SER A 132 15.58 3.03 2.89
C SER A 132 16.10 3.72 4.15
N ASN A 133 15.23 3.94 5.14
CA ASN A 133 15.59 4.44 6.47
C ASN A 133 16.57 3.54 7.21
N LEU A 134 16.51 2.23 6.97
CA LEU A 134 17.48 1.26 7.51
C LEU A 134 18.84 1.32 6.79
N GLY A 135 19.01 2.22 5.83
CA GLY A 135 20.25 2.39 5.08
C GLY A 135 20.37 1.53 3.82
N TYR A 136 19.30 0.85 3.39
CA TYR A 136 19.34 0.02 2.19
C TYR A 136 18.94 0.79 0.92
N SER A 137 19.65 0.57 -0.17
CA SER A 137 19.18 0.87 -1.52
C SER A 137 18.29 -0.27 -1.99
N VAL A 138 17.05 0.05 -2.39
CA VAL A 138 16.00 -0.96 -2.60
C VAL A 138 15.48 -0.93 -4.02
N SER A 139 15.49 -2.11 -4.65
CA SER A 139 14.93 -2.36 -5.97
C SER A 139 13.88 -3.46 -5.97
N TYR A 140 12.92 -3.40 -6.88
CA TYR A 140 11.95 -4.48 -7.05
C TYR A 140 11.54 -4.70 -8.49
N LYS A 141 11.07 -5.91 -8.81
CA LYS A 141 10.48 -6.26 -10.11
C LYS A 141 9.39 -7.32 -9.95
N ILE A 142 8.40 -7.29 -10.85
CA ILE A 142 7.49 -8.42 -11.03
C ILE A 142 8.19 -9.47 -11.89
N LEU A 143 8.36 -10.66 -11.33
CA LEU A 143 8.86 -11.83 -12.03
C LEU A 143 7.76 -12.88 -12.11
N ASN A 144 7.75 -13.65 -13.19
CA ASN A 144 6.78 -14.72 -13.41
C ASN A 144 7.50 -16.07 -13.42
N ALA A 145 7.05 -17.01 -12.60
CA ALA A 145 7.65 -18.35 -12.51
C ALA A 145 7.79 -19.05 -13.89
N LYS A 146 6.86 -18.80 -14.83
CA LYS A 146 6.92 -19.35 -16.18
C LYS A 146 8.21 -19.01 -16.94
N ASP A 147 8.84 -17.90 -16.59
CA ASP A 147 10.09 -17.44 -17.20
C ASP A 147 11.32 -18.19 -16.64
N PHE A 148 11.13 -19.09 -15.67
CA PHE A 148 12.19 -19.78 -14.93
C PHE A 148 11.99 -21.30 -14.92
N SER A 149 11.91 -21.91 -16.11
CA SER A 149 11.94 -23.37 -16.29
C SER A 149 10.82 -24.17 -15.60
N VAL A 150 9.71 -23.54 -15.21
CA VAL A 150 8.52 -24.22 -14.66
C VAL A 150 7.24 -23.77 -15.39
N PRO A 151 6.20 -24.61 -15.53
CA PRO A 151 5.04 -24.31 -16.35
C PRO A 151 3.91 -23.62 -15.56
N GLN A 152 4.21 -22.57 -14.81
CA GLN A 152 3.24 -21.91 -13.94
C GLN A 152 3.19 -20.39 -14.14
N ASN A 153 2.00 -19.85 -14.41
CA ASN A 153 1.73 -18.41 -14.41
C ASN A 153 1.63 -17.91 -12.96
N ARG A 154 2.77 -17.62 -12.34
CA ARG A 154 2.88 -17.13 -10.95
C ARG A 154 3.71 -15.86 -10.92
N GLU A 155 3.02 -14.72 -10.98
CA GLU A 155 3.64 -13.41 -10.88
C GLU A 155 3.83 -13.00 -9.42
N ARG A 156 5.05 -12.60 -9.07
CA ARG A 156 5.45 -12.20 -7.72
C ARG A 156 6.30 -10.93 -7.78
N ILE A 157 6.11 -10.06 -6.79
CA ILE A 157 7.02 -8.95 -6.56
C ILE A 157 8.21 -9.49 -5.78
N ILE A 158 9.40 -9.28 -6.33
CA ILE A 158 10.66 -9.56 -5.67
C ILE A 158 11.29 -8.22 -5.32
N ILE A 159 11.64 -8.04 -4.06
CA ILE A 159 12.28 -6.83 -3.54
C ILE A 159 13.68 -7.22 -3.07
N VAL A 160 14.70 -6.59 -3.62
CA VAL A 160 16.10 -6.80 -3.25
C VAL A 160 16.64 -5.50 -2.67
N GLY A 161 17.27 -5.58 -1.51
CA GLY A 161 17.94 -4.45 -0.88
C GLY A 161 19.41 -4.71 -0.64
N TYR A 162 20.21 -3.66 -0.77
CA TYR A 162 21.64 -3.66 -0.50
C TYR A 162 21.98 -2.59 0.54
N LEU A 163 22.73 -2.96 1.58
CA LEU A 163 23.17 -2.01 2.60
C LEU A 163 24.28 -1.11 2.03
N GLY A 164 23.91 0.12 1.65
CA GLY A 164 24.79 1.06 0.94
C GLY A 164 24.05 1.81 -0.16
N SER A 165 24.76 2.21 -1.22
CA SER A 165 24.20 2.95 -2.37
C SER A 165 24.01 2.11 -3.64
N GLN A 166 24.57 0.89 -3.69
CA GLN A 166 24.48 0.04 -4.89
C GLN A 166 23.06 -0.47 -5.10
N VAL A 167 22.68 -0.62 -6.36
CA VAL A 167 21.33 -0.98 -6.78
C VAL A 167 21.35 -2.32 -7.50
N PHE A 168 20.45 -3.21 -7.13
CA PHE A 168 20.30 -4.50 -7.81
C PHE A 168 19.63 -4.32 -9.18
N ASP A 169 20.32 -4.71 -10.25
CA ASP A 169 19.75 -4.73 -11.59
C ASP A 169 19.12 -6.10 -11.90
N PHE A 170 17.82 -6.11 -12.16
CA PHE A 170 17.09 -7.32 -12.55
C PHE A 170 17.23 -7.68 -14.05
N ASN A 171 17.84 -6.84 -14.88
CA ASN A 171 17.92 -7.06 -16.33
C ASN A 171 18.84 -8.22 -16.74
N PRO A 172 20.01 -8.43 -16.11
CA PRO A 172 20.89 -9.56 -16.44
C PRO A 172 20.34 -10.94 -16.06
N ILE A 173 19.24 -11.00 -15.30
CA ILE A 173 18.63 -12.27 -14.88
C ILE A 173 18.23 -13.09 -16.11
N LYS A 174 18.90 -14.22 -16.30
CA LYS A 174 18.61 -15.17 -17.39
C LYS A 174 17.24 -15.81 -17.21
N LYS A 175 16.40 -15.69 -18.24
CA LYS A 175 15.08 -16.33 -18.33
C LYS A 175 15.13 -17.54 -19.26
N ASN A 176 14.41 -18.60 -18.89
CA ASN A 176 14.20 -19.81 -19.67
C ASN A 176 12.69 -20.13 -19.69
N PRO A 177 11.90 -19.47 -20.55
CA PRO A 177 10.44 -19.53 -20.48
C PRO A 177 9.89 -20.89 -20.91
N ILE A 178 8.86 -21.36 -20.20
CA ILE A 178 8.09 -22.57 -20.53
C ILE A 178 6.75 -22.19 -21.15
N ILE A 179 6.42 -22.85 -22.27
CA ILE A 179 5.17 -22.59 -23.02
C ILE A 179 4.11 -23.70 -22.86
N SER A 180 4.50 -24.88 -22.37
CA SER A 180 3.65 -26.07 -22.23
C SER A 180 3.97 -26.81 -20.94
N MET A 181 2.95 -27.26 -20.22
CA MET A 181 3.11 -28.06 -19.00
C MET A 181 3.26 -29.56 -19.27
N GLN A 182 3.02 -30.03 -20.49
CA GLN A 182 3.03 -31.46 -20.84
C GLN A 182 4.27 -32.22 -20.36
N ASN A 183 5.46 -31.61 -20.49
CA ASN A 183 6.73 -32.25 -20.11
C ASN A 183 6.94 -32.37 -18.59
N PHE A 184 6.06 -31.76 -17.79
CA PHE A 184 6.11 -31.79 -16.33
C PHE A 184 5.03 -32.70 -15.73
N LEU A 185 4.18 -33.30 -16.57
CA LEU A 185 3.09 -34.15 -16.15
C LEU A 185 3.53 -35.61 -16.02
N ASP A 186 2.97 -36.29 -15.02
CA ASP A 186 3.16 -37.70 -14.80
C ASP A 186 2.52 -38.48 -15.96
N LYS A 187 3.28 -39.43 -16.53
CA LYS A 187 2.83 -40.27 -17.66
C LYS A 187 1.99 -41.47 -17.20
N SER A 188 2.18 -41.91 -15.96
CA SER A 188 1.53 -43.07 -15.37
C SER A 188 1.29 -42.84 -13.88
N GLY A 189 0.22 -43.41 -13.34
CA GLY A 189 -0.13 -43.29 -11.92
C GLY A 189 -1.65 -43.28 -11.72
N TYR A 190 -2.07 -43.18 -10.47
CA TYR A 190 -3.48 -42.99 -10.15
C TYR A 190 -3.87 -41.52 -10.36
N PHE A 191 -4.81 -41.28 -11.27
CA PHE A 191 -5.30 -39.95 -11.59
C PHE A 191 -6.76 -39.79 -11.18
N GLU A 192 -7.09 -38.66 -10.56
CA GLU A 192 -8.49 -38.26 -10.34
C GLU A 192 -9.02 -37.66 -11.65
N ILE A 193 -9.81 -38.46 -12.38
CA ILE A 193 -10.40 -38.12 -13.69
C ILE A 193 -11.85 -37.68 -13.49
N LEU A 194 -12.25 -36.56 -14.11
CA LEU A 194 -13.65 -36.14 -14.13
C LEU A 194 -14.43 -36.93 -15.18
N LYS A 195 -15.66 -37.32 -14.83
CA LYS A 195 -16.59 -37.95 -15.77
C LYS A 195 -17.10 -36.91 -16.77
N PRO A 196 -17.46 -37.29 -18.01
CA PRO A 196 -17.88 -36.34 -19.05
C PRO A 196 -19.02 -35.39 -18.64
N HIS A 197 -19.98 -35.84 -17.82
CA HIS A 197 -21.08 -34.99 -17.33
C HIS A 197 -20.66 -33.96 -16.27
N GLU A 198 -19.47 -34.06 -15.69
CA GLU A 198 -18.98 -33.17 -14.63
C GLU A 198 -18.31 -31.90 -15.17
N TYR A 199 -18.08 -31.80 -16.47
CA TYR A 199 -17.44 -30.65 -17.11
C TYR A 199 -18.01 -30.33 -18.49
N THR A 200 -17.67 -29.14 -18.96
CA THR A 200 -17.92 -28.67 -20.33
C THR A 200 -16.60 -28.19 -20.91
N LEU A 201 -16.21 -28.72 -22.06
CA LEU A 201 -15.09 -28.18 -22.85
C LEU A 201 -15.62 -27.16 -23.85
N LEU A 202 -14.80 -26.17 -24.14
CA LEU A 202 -15.08 -25.18 -25.16
C LEU A 202 -14.82 -25.77 -26.55
N ASP A 203 -15.54 -25.25 -27.55
CA ASP A 203 -15.20 -25.50 -28.95
C ASP A 203 -13.73 -25.10 -29.20
N SER A 204 -13.03 -25.94 -29.97
CA SER A 204 -11.68 -25.70 -30.48
C SER A 204 -11.48 -24.29 -31.05
N GLN A 205 -12.48 -23.70 -31.72
CA GLN A 205 -12.43 -22.36 -32.31
C GLN A 205 -12.36 -21.24 -31.25
N LEU A 206 -12.82 -21.52 -30.03
CA LEU A 206 -12.81 -20.57 -28.91
C LEU A 206 -11.51 -20.65 -28.09
N LEU A 207 -10.69 -21.69 -28.29
CA LEU A 207 -9.45 -21.88 -27.56
C LEU A 207 -8.42 -20.83 -27.97
N LYS A 208 -8.05 -19.97 -27.02
CA LYS A 208 -7.04 -18.92 -27.23
C LYS A 208 -5.95 -19.03 -26.19
N ARG A 209 -4.69 -19.03 -26.67
CA ARG A 209 -3.52 -18.84 -25.80
C ARG A 209 -3.46 -17.38 -25.39
N GLN A 210 -3.56 -17.13 -24.09
CA GLN A 210 -3.43 -15.79 -23.51
C GLN A 210 -1.96 -15.35 -23.50
N ASN A 211 -1.70 -14.04 -23.37
CA ASN A 211 -0.33 -13.51 -23.18
C ASN A 211 0.36 -14.11 -21.93
N SER A 212 -0.43 -14.51 -20.94
CA SER A 212 0.05 -15.25 -19.77
C SER A 212 0.64 -16.61 -20.15
N GLY A 213 0.24 -17.21 -21.27
CA GLY A 213 0.55 -18.58 -21.69
C GLY A 213 -0.54 -19.59 -21.31
N LEU A 214 -1.57 -19.15 -20.58
CA LEU A 214 -2.72 -19.97 -20.21
C LEU A 214 -3.57 -20.28 -21.44
N ILE A 215 -4.11 -21.50 -21.48
CA ILE A 215 -5.14 -21.89 -22.45
C ILE A 215 -6.33 -22.38 -21.64
N PHE A 216 -7.33 -21.51 -21.45
CA PHE A 216 -8.59 -21.89 -20.81
C PHE A 216 -9.41 -22.68 -21.81
N CYS A 217 -9.76 -23.93 -21.48
CA CYS A 217 -10.39 -24.84 -22.43
C CYS A 217 -11.70 -25.45 -21.95
N GLY A 218 -12.14 -25.12 -20.74
CA GLY A 218 -13.39 -25.63 -20.22
C GLY A 218 -13.58 -25.31 -18.75
N TYR A 219 -14.65 -25.83 -18.20
CA TYR A 219 -15.03 -25.63 -16.81
C TYR A 219 -15.82 -26.81 -16.27
N ARG A 220 -15.82 -26.95 -14.95
CA ARG A 220 -16.64 -27.93 -14.25
C ARG A 220 -18.09 -27.46 -14.21
N ASN A 221 -19.03 -28.38 -14.34
CA ASN A 221 -20.47 -28.16 -14.28
C ASN A 221 -20.91 -27.95 -12.81
N LYS A 222 -20.47 -26.82 -12.25
CA LYS A 222 -20.71 -26.38 -10.86
C LYS A 222 -21.14 -24.92 -10.87
N LYS A 223 -21.62 -24.44 -9.71
CA LYS A 223 -22.15 -23.07 -9.55
C LYS A 223 -21.15 -22.00 -10.03
N ILE A 224 -21.56 -21.21 -11.01
CA ILE A 224 -20.80 -20.09 -11.58
C ILE A 224 -20.94 -18.82 -10.73
N ARG A 225 -20.21 -17.76 -11.09
CA ARG A 225 -20.46 -16.42 -10.54
C ARG A 225 -21.71 -15.85 -11.20
N THR A 226 -22.62 -15.31 -10.41
CA THR A 226 -23.89 -14.74 -10.88
C THR A 226 -23.87 -13.21 -10.92
N LYS A 227 -23.10 -12.56 -10.03
CA LYS A 227 -22.98 -11.10 -9.97
C LYS A 227 -22.07 -10.59 -11.10
N GLY A 228 -22.59 -9.74 -11.97
CA GLY A 228 -21.83 -9.07 -13.04
C GLY A 228 -21.59 -9.92 -14.30
N THR A 229 -22.20 -11.10 -14.37
CA THR A 229 -22.26 -11.96 -15.56
C THR A 229 -23.28 -11.41 -16.54
N ARG A 230 -22.93 -11.32 -17.83
CA ARG A 230 -23.88 -11.01 -18.90
C ARG A 230 -24.44 -12.32 -19.44
N GLU A 231 -25.67 -12.28 -19.95
CA GLU A 231 -26.27 -13.40 -20.66
C GLU A 231 -25.37 -13.86 -21.83
N ASN A 232 -25.30 -15.17 -22.08
CA ASN A 232 -24.48 -15.81 -23.13
C ASN A 232 -22.94 -15.68 -22.94
N THR A 233 -22.47 -15.45 -21.71
CA THR A 233 -21.03 -15.35 -21.39
C THR A 233 -20.47 -16.51 -20.58
N GLU A 234 -21.23 -17.60 -20.46
CA GLU A 234 -20.92 -18.80 -19.66
C GLU A 234 -19.60 -19.44 -20.07
N HIS A 235 -19.17 -19.29 -21.32
CA HIS A 235 -17.90 -19.81 -21.84
C HIS A 235 -16.67 -18.95 -21.44
N LEU A 236 -16.85 -17.80 -20.78
CA LEU A 236 -15.73 -16.93 -20.39
C LEU A 236 -15.12 -17.35 -19.06
N SER A 237 -13.79 -17.46 -19.00
CA SER A 237 -13.07 -17.84 -17.77
C SER A 237 -13.40 -17.00 -16.53
N ARG A 238 -13.71 -15.70 -16.70
CA ARG A 238 -14.06 -14.78 -15.60
C ARG A 238 -15.38 -15.11 -14.90
N VAL A 239 -16.28 -15.81 -15.59
CA VAL A 239 -17.59 -16.25 -15.09
C VAL A 239 -17.43 -17.43 -14.13
N HIS A 240 -16.43 -18.26 -14.35
CA HIS A 240 -16.16 -19.42 -13.51
C HIS A 240 -15.31 -19.06 -12.29
N LYS A 241 -15.67 -19.66 -11.13
CA LYS A 241 -14.77 -19.69 -9.98
C LYS A 241 -13.47 -20.41 -10.36
N GLN A 242 -12.34 -19.95 -9.85
CA GLN A 242 -11.03 -20.47 -10.22
C GLN A 242 -10.89 -22.00 -10.08
N PRO A 243 -11.42 -22.66 -9.02
CA PRO A 243 -11.37 -24.12 -8.87
C PRO A 243 -12.26 -24.92 -9.85
N ASN A 244 -13.11 -24.21 -10.61
CA ASN A 244 -13.97 -24.82 -11.63
C ASN A 244 -13.36 -24.68 -13.03
N ARG A 245 -12.22 -24.02 -13.20
CA ARG A 245 -11.62 -23.79 -14.53
C ARG A 245 -10.75 -24.97 -14.92
N ILE A 246 -10.78 -25.32 -16.20
CA ILE A 246 -9.96 -26.37 -16.81
C ILE A 246 -9.01 -25.71 -17.80
N TYR A 247 -7.73 -26.09 -17.73
CA TYR A 247 -6.69 -25.54 -18.60
C TYR A 247 -6.08 -26.63 -19.48
N HIS A 248 -5.81 -26.30 -20.74
CA HIS A 248 -5.22 -27.24 -21.69
C HIS A 248 -3.72 -27.45 -21.38
N ALA A 249 -3.26 -28.70 -21.34
CA ALA A 249 -1.87 -29.01 -20.99
C ALA A 249 -0.83 -28.47 -21.98
N GLY A 250 -1.23 -28.19 -23.23
CA GLY A 250 -0.40 -27.48 -24.22
C GLY A 250 -0.07 -26.02 -23.84
N GLY A 251 -0.71 -25.47 -22.80
CA GLY A 251 -0.37 -24.18 -22.20
C GLY A 251 0.36 -24.33 -20.87
N ILE A 252 0.43 -23.25 -20.10
CA ILE A 252 0.90 -23.29 -18.70
C ILE A 252 -0.27 -23.33 -17.73
N HIS A 253 -0.01 -23.66 -16.47
CA HIS A 253 -1.03 -23.71 -15.42
C HIS A 253 -1.14 -22.36 -14.69
N PRO A 254 -2.33 -21.96 -14.20
CA PRO A 254 -2.45 -20.79 -13.31
C PRO A 254 -1.64 -20.97 -12.01
N THR A 255 -1.54 -19.90 -11.22
CA THR A 255 -0.94 -19.95 -9.88
C THR A 255 -1.60 -21.03 -9.01
N LEU A 256 -0.79 -21.87 -8.38
CA LEU A 256 -1.20 -22.74 -7.28
C LEU A 256 -1.48 -21.87 -6.05
N ALA A 257 -2.72 -21.89 -5.57
CA ALA A 257 -3.20 -21.03 -4.49
C ALA A 257 -3.38 -21.84 -3.21
N SER A 258 -2.82 -21.37 -2.10
CA SER A 258 -2.91 -22.05 -0.81
C SER A 258 -4.34 -22.19 -0.27
N GLN A 259 -5.25 -21.29 -0.67
CA GLN A 259 -6.67 -21.42 -0.30
C GLN A 259 -7.38 -22.59 -1.01
N GLU A 260 -6.75 -23.20 -2.03
CA GLU A 260 -7.30 -24.34 -2.76
C GLU A 260 -6.76 -25.66 -2.22
N GLN A 261 -7.06 -25.94 -0.94
CA GLN A 261 -6.61 -27.11 -0.21
C GLN A 261 -7.13 -28.44 -0.78
N SER A 262 -8.27 -28.44 -1.50
CA SER A 262 -8.76 -29.64 -2.19
C SER A 262 -7.96 -29.97 -3.47
N GLY A 263 -7.05 -29.07 -3.89
CA GLY A 263 -6.18 -29.27 -5.04
C GLY A 263 -6.93 -29.31 -6.37
N ARG A 264 -8.07 -28.61 -6.51
CA ARG A 264 -8.94 -28.62 -7.71
C ARG A 264 -8.29 -27.87 -8.90
N TYR A 265 -7.15 -28.38 -9.31
CA TYR A 265 -6.33 -27.90 -10.41
C TYR A 265 -6.51 -28.85 -11.58
N PHE A 266 -7.56 -28.61 -12.38
CA PHE A 266 -7.94 -29.50 -13.46
C PHE A 266 -7.30 -29.09 -14.78
N ILE A 267 -6.81 -30.10 -15.50
CA ILE A 267 -6.19 -29.95 -16.81
C ILE A 267 -6.87 -30.86 -17.82
N TYR A 268 -6.83 -30.46 -19.09
CA TYR A 268 -7.21 -31.29 -20.22
C TYR A 268 -5.96 -31.78 -20.95
N ILE A 269 -5.81 -33.10 -21.05
CA ILE A 269 -4.70 -33.79 -21.72
C ILE A 269 -5.16 -35.17 -22.21
N ASN A 270 -4.72 -35.57 -23.41
CA ASN A 270 -5.00 -36.89 -23.99
C ASN A 270 -6.50 -37.25 -23.96
N ASN A 271 -7.36 -36.30 -24.35
CA ASN A 271 -8.81 -36.43 -24.35
C ASN A 271 -9.47 -36.72 -22.98
N LEU A 272 -8.75 -36.43 -21.88
CA LEU A 272 -9.23 -36.61 -20.53
C LEU A 272 -9.10 -35.30 -19.73
N VAL A 273 -10.06 -35.05 -18.85
CA VAL A 273 -9.95 -34.00 -17.83
C VAL A 273 -9.56 -34.66 -16.52
N ARG A 274 -8.38 -34.33 -16.01
CA ARG A 274 -7.88 -34.84 -14.73
C ARG A 274 -7.33 -33.75 -13.84
N LYS A 275 -7.28 -34.05 -12.56
CA LYS A 275 -6.60 -33.23 -11.55
C LYS A 275 -5.08 -33.38 -11.67
N LEU A 276 -4.34 -32.32 -11.34
CA LEU A 276 -2.91 -32.41 -11.13
C LEU A 276 -2.59 -33.29 -9.91
N THR A 277 -1.59 -34.15 -10.03
CA THR A 277 -1.04 -34.88 -8.89
C THR A 277 -0.30 -33.92 -7.97
N ILE A 278 -0.13 -34.32 -6.71
CA ILE A 278 0.67 -33.50 -5.78
C ILE A 278 2.14 -33.38 -6.24
N ASN A 279 2.69 -34.43 -6.86
CA ASN A 279 4.05 -34.40 -7.40
C ASN A 279 4.18 -33.41 -8.57
N GLU A 280 3.19 -33.35 -9.45
CA GLU A 280 3.12 -32.33 -10.51
C GLU A 280 3.05 -30.92 -9.91
N CYS A 281 2.27 -30.70 -8.84
CA CYS A 281 2.22 -29.40 -8.16
C CYS A 281 3.59 -28.97 -7.59
N PHE A 282 4.34 -29.90 -6.99
CA PHE A 282 5.70 -29.63 -6.50
C PHE A 282 6.68 -29.37 -7.65
N SER A 283 6.59 -30.15 -8.72
CA SER A 283 7.36 -29.96 -9.97
C SER A 283 7.10 -28.58 -10.59
N PHE A 284 5.85 -28.09 -10.56
CA PHE A 284 5.46 -26.78 -11.08
C PHE A 284 6.00 -25.59 -10.25
N MET A 285 6.58 -25.86 -9.09
CA MET A 285 7.32 -24.89 -8.26
C MET A 285 8.84 -25.15 -8.26
N GLY A 286 9.29 -26.17 -8.99
CA GLY A 286 10.69 -26.55 -9.14
C GLY A 286 11.29 -27.25 -7.92
N PHE A 287 10.47 -27.91 -7.10
CA PHE A 287 10.94 -28.75 -6.01
C PHE A 287 11.50 -30.08 -6.57
N PRO A 288 12.55 -30.65 -5.95
CA PRO A 288 13.15 -31.88 -6.43
C PRO A 288 12.23 -33.08 -6.19
N LYS A 289 12.39 -34.14 -6.99
CA LYS A 289 11.47 -35.30 -6.98
C LYS A 289 11.48 -36.06 -5.65
N ASP A 290 12.65 -36.15 -5.03
CA ASP A 290 12.93 -36.79 -3.75
C ASP A 290 12.57 -35.91 -2.53
N PHE A 291 12.02 -34.72 -2.75
CA PHE A 291 11.51 -33.87 -1.66
C PHE A 291 10.44 -34.61 -0.86
N LYS A 292 10.68 -34.79 0.44
CA LYS A 292 9.83 -35.54 1.35
C LYS A 292 8.55 -34.77 1.62
N LYS A 293 7.40 -35.42 1.35
CA LYS A 293 6.05 -34.88 1.51
C LYS A 293 5.39 -35.62 2.66
N ILE A 294 5.12 -34.93 3.76
CA ILE A 294 4.49 -35.51 4.96
C ILE A 294 3.13 -34.87 5.21
N GLY A 295 2.20 -35.61 5.81
CA GLY A 295 0.85 -35.13 6.12
C GLY A 295 -0.17 -35.37 5.01
N THR A 296 -1.35 -34.77 5.16
CA THR A 296 -2.50 -34.98 4.25
C THR A 296 -2.32 -34.22 2.95
N ASN A 297 -2.99 -34.67 1.87
CA ASN A 297 -3.02 -33.93 0.61
C ASN A 297 -3.48 -32.47 0.78
N SER A 298 -4.45 -32.24 1.67
CA SER A 298 -4.95 -30.90 1.99
C SER A 298 -3.83 -29.96 2.45
N GLN A 299 -3.04 -30.42 3.42
CA GLN A 299 -1.91 -29.67 3.95
C GLN A 299 -0.82 -29.48 2.87
N LEU A 300 -0.53 -30.51 2.08
CA LEU A 300 0.47 -30.44 1.01
C LEU A 300 0.11 -29.40 -0.07
N TYR A 301 -1.16 -29.34 -0.50
CA TYR A 301 -1.63 -28.31 -1.45
C TYR A 301 -1.51 -26.90 -0.87
N GLU A 302 -1.84 -26.73 0.41
CA GLU A 302 -1.66 -25.45 1.10
C GLU A 302 -0.19 -25.01 1.13
N ARG A 303 0.71 -25.92 1.54
CA ARG A 303 2.16 -25.64 1.65
C ARG A 303 2.76 -25.27 0.31
N ILE A 304 2.49 -26.04 -0.75
CA ILE A 304 3.05 -25.73 -2.08
C ILE A 304 2.46 -24.44 -2.68
N GLY A 305 1.19 -24.14 -2.39
CA GLY A 305 0.56 -22.88 -2.78
C GLY A 305 1.17 -21.64 -2.12
N ASN A 306 1.56 -21.76 -0.84
CA ASN A 306 2.27 -20.73 -0.07
C ASN A 306 3.77 -20.64 -0.39
N SER A 307 4.34 -21.64 -1.05
CA SER A 307 5.77 -21.68 -1.38
C SER A 307 6.19 -20.69 -2.47
N ILE A 308 7.48 -20.67 -2.78
CA ILE A 308 8.11 -19.84 -3.82
C ILE A 308 8.69 -20.72 -4.94
N CYS A 309 8.80 -20.16 -6.15
CA CYS A 309 9.38 -20.86 -7.30
C CYS A 309 10.91 -20.96 -7.13
N VAL A 310 11.40 -22.18 -6.88
CA VAL A 310 12.82 -22.44 -6.56
C VAL A 310 13.77 -21.98 -7.69
N PRO A 311 13.52 -22.29 -8.99
CA PRO A 311 14.40 -21.83 -10.08
C PRO A 311 14.43 -20.31 -10.24
N MET A 312 13.31 -19.62 -9.95
CA MET A 312 13.26 -18.16 -9.97
C MET A 312 14.15 -17.57 -8.88
N VAL A 313 14.04 -18.08 -7.65
CA VAL A 313 14.92 -17.67 -6.53
C VAL A 313 16.38 -17.95 -6.87
N LYS A 314 16.69 -19.14 -7.40
CA LYS A 314 18.04 -19.50 -7.80
C LYS A 314 18.63 -18.52 -8.83
N ALA A 315 17.83 -18.10 -9.82
CA ALA A 315 18.26 -17.13 -10.81
C ALA A 315 18.54 -15.74 -10.19
N ILE A 316 17.71 -15.30 -9.23
CA ILE A 316 17.91 -14.04 -8.49
C ILE A 316 19.19 -14.12 -7.65
N ILE A 317 19.38 -15.19 -6.87
CA ILE A 317 20.56 -15.36 -6.01
C ILE A 317 21.83 -15.41 -6.84
N LYS A 318 21.83 -16.11 -7.97
CA LYS A 318 22.99 -16.14 -8.87
C LYS A 318 23.41 -14.72 -9.27
N GLU A 319 22.45 -13.87 -9.57
CA GLU A 319 22.73 -12.49 -9.97
C GLU A 319 23.11 -11.60 -8.79
N VAL A 320 22.53 -11.83 -7.61
CA VAL A 320 22.98 -11.21 -6.35
C VAL A 320 24.46 -11.51 -6.09
N LEU A 321 24.88 -12.76 -6.26
CA LEU A 321 26.28 -13.17 -6.08
C LEU A 321 27.20 -12.52 -7.13
N ASN A 322 26.75 -12.44 -8.38
CA ASN A 322 27.51 -11.80 -9.46
C ASN A 322 27.69 -10.30 -9.21
N GLN A 323 26.61 -9.58 -8.89
CA GLN A 323 26.64 -8.12 -8.76
C GLN A 323 27.34 -7.66 -7.47
N PHE A 324 27.17 -8.37 -6.35
CA PHE A 324 27.59 -7.86 -5.04
C PHE A 324 28.79 -8.59 -4.38
N TYR A 325 29.17 -9.79 -4.85
CA TYR A 325 30.21 -10.60 -4.18
C TYR A 325 31.38 -11.05 -5.07
N LYS A 326 31.18 -11.27 -6.38
CA LYS A 326 32.25 -11.79 -7.26
C LYS A 326 33.20 -10.72 -7.85
N GLN A 327 32.92 -9.42 -7.66
CA GLN A 327 33.73 -8.25 -8.08
C GLN A 327 33.96 -8.08 -9.61
N PRO A 328 34.35 -6.84 -10.00
CA PRO A 328 33.47 -5.87 -10.62
C PRO A 328 33.13 -6.23 -12.07
N LEU A 329 31.92 -5.89 -12.52
CA LEU A 329 31.74 -5.66 -13.95
C LEU A 329 32.78 -4.61 -14.36
N LYS A 330 33.63 -4.96 -15.32
CA LYS A 330 34.65 -4.10 -15.95
C LYS A 330 34.10 -2.68 -16.15
N GLU A 331 35.00 -1.70 -16.07
CA GLU A 331 34.76 -0.27 -16.27
C GLU A 331 33.57 0.07 -17.18
N ASN A 332 32.82 1.07 -16.72
CA ASN A 332 31.77 1.82 -17.41
C ASN A 332 30.40 1.15 -17.50
N ASN A 333 29.51 1.65 -16.64
CA ASN A 333 28.31 2.24 -17.20
C ASN A 333 27.94 3.49 -16.41
N MET A 334 27.87 4.63 -17.10
CA MET A 334 27.16 5.84 -16.69
C MET A 334 25.80 5.53 -16.03
N GLN A 335 25.20 4.38 -16.37
CA GLN A 335 24.00 3.84 -15.74
C GLN A 335 24.11 3.62 -14.24
N ASN A 336 25.12 2.86 -13.76
CA ASN A 336 25.21 2.52 -12.34
C ASN A 336 25.50 3.77 -11.51
N LYS A 337 26.41 4.63 -11.98
CA LYS A 337 26.72 5.91 -11.32
C LYS A 337 25.50 6.82 -11.17
N THR A 338 24.66 6.92 -12.21
CA THR A 338 23.45 7.79 -12.18
C THR A 338 22.41 7.24 -11.20
N LEU A 339 22.17 5.93 -11.19
CA LEU A 339 21.22 5.30 -10.27
C LEU A 339 21.72 5.35 -8.82
N GLU A 340 23.01 5.10 -8.58
CA GLU A 340 23.64 5.25 -7.27
C GLU A 340 23.55 6.68 -6.75
N PHE A 341 23.76 7.68 -7.62
CA PHE A 341 23.56 9.09 -7.29
C PHE A 341 22.10 9.36 -6.87
N LEU A 342 21.13 8.93 -7.67
CA LEU A 342 19.71 9.10 -7.37
C LEU A 342 19.30 8.44 -6.04
N GLU A 343 19.76 7.22 -5.78
CA GLU A 343 19.52 6.51 -4.52
C GLU A 343 20.15 7.22 -3.33
N LYS A 344 21.38 7.71 -3.48
CA LYS A 344 22.06 8.48 -2.43
C LYS A 344 21.23 9.70 -2.05
N ILE A 345 20.83 10.52 -3.04
CA ILE A 345 20.02 11.71 -2.82
C ILE A 345 18.66 11.35 -2.20
N TYR A 346 17.99 10.31 -2.72
CA TYR A 346 16.72 9.85 -2.17
C TYR A 346 16.84 9.47 -0.70
N LYS A 347 17.84 8.66 -0.31
CA LYS A 347 18.06 8.25 1.09
C LYS A 347 18.35 9.43 2.02
N GLU A 348 19.16 10.37 1.56
CA GLU A 348 19.40 11.63 2.29
C GLU A 348 18.08 12.37 2.52
N CYS A 349 17.24 12.53 1.49
CA CYS A 349 15.94 13.19 1.58
C CYS A 349 14.94 12.45 2.48
N VAL A 350 14.93 11.12 2.46
CA VAL A 350 14.07 10.32 3.35
C VAL A 350 14.46 10.55 4.82
N SER A 351 15.77 10.67 5.10
CA SER A 351 16.30 10.85 6.45
C SER A 351 16.28 12.30 6.94
N LEU A 352 16.08 13.26 6.03
CA LEU A 352 16.11 14.69 6.31
C LEU A 352 14.93 15.11 7.21
N LYS A 353 15.19 15.96 8.21
CA LYS A 353 14.15 16.46 9.14
C LYS A 353 13.42 17.71 8.65
N ASN A 354 14.15 18.65 8.04
CA ASN A 354 13.63 19.91 7.51
C ASN A 354 14.50 20.42 6.34
N LEU A 355 14.00 21.43 5.63
CA LEU A 355 14.68 22.03 4.47
C LEU A 355 15.71 23.09 4.88
N ASP A 356 15.66 23.60 6.10
CA ASP A 356 16.47 24.73 6.59
C ASP A 356 17.99 24.50 6.40
N SER A 357 18.41 23.23 6.44
CA SER A 357 19.81 22.82 6.28
C SER A 357 20.32 22.74 4.83
N LEU A 358 19.45 22.90 3.82
CA LEU A 358 19.84 22.78 2.41
C LEU A 358 20.49 24.05 1.83
N GLY A 359 20.38 25.20 2.49
CA GLY A 359 20.99 26.46 2.02
C GLY A 359 20.32 27.11 0.81
N LEU A 360 19.05 26.77 0.53
CA LEU A 360 18.22 27.48 -0.45
C LEU A 360 17.55 28.70 0.20
N SER A 361 17.40 29.79 -0.55
CA SER A 361 16.64 30.95 -0.10
C SER A 361 15.13 30.67 -0.06
N GLU A 362 14.38 31.48 0.67
CA GLU A 362 12.91 31.36 0.78
C GLU A 362 12.23 31.39 -0.59
N MET A 363 12.69 32.26 -1.49
CA MET A 363 12.16 32.34 -2.85
C MET A 363 12.47 31.08 -3.67
N GLN A 364 13.65 30.48 -3.50
CA GLN A 364 13.99 29.22 -4.17
C GLN A 364 13.13 28.06 -3.65
N LEU A 365 12.92 27.98 -2.33
CA LEU A 365 12.03 27.00 -1.71
C LEU A 365 10.59 27.15 -2.19
N GLN A 366 10.07 28.38 -2.28
CA GLN A 366 8.71 28.66 -2.78
C GLN A 366 8.51 28.16 -4.22
N LYS A 367 9.53 28.30 -5.09
CA LYS A 367 9.49 27.76 -6.46
C LYS A 367 9.42 26.23 -6.44
N THR A 368 10.23 25.57 -5.61
CA THR A 368 10.18 24.10 -5.50
C THR A 368 8.83 23.60 -5.00
N GLN A 369 8.24 24.30 -4.03
CA GLN A 369 6.93 23.96 -3.49
C GLN A 369 5.83 24.12 -4.53
N THR A 370 5.86 25.20 -5.32
CA THR A 370 4.94 25.42 -6.44
C THR A 370 4.93 24.26 -7.44
N ILE A 371 6.11 23.70 -7.73
CA ILE A 371 6.24 22.52 -8.60
C ILE A 371 5.64 21.27 -7.95
N VAL A 372 6.00 20.98 -6.69
CA VAL A 372 5.60 19.75 -5.99
C VAL A 372 4.09 19.71 -5.71
N GLU A 373 3.48 20.82 -5.30
CA GLU A 373 2.03 20.90 -5.04
C GLU A 373 1.18 20.53 -6.27
N LYS A 374 1.77 20.63 -7.47
CA LYS A 374 1.12 20.35 -8.75
C LYS A 374 1.76 19.17 -9.50
N GLU A 375 2.62 18.38 -8.86
CA GLU A 375 3.36 17.31 -9.55
C GLU A 375 2.45 16.22 -10.12
N GLU A 376 1.31 15.92 -9.48
CA GLU A 376 0.36 14.91 -9.96
C GLU A 376 -0.35 15.32 -11.26
N THR A 377 -0.60 16.62 -11.44
CA THR A 377 -1.28 17.17 -12.61
C THR A 377 -0.28 17.58 -13.70
N PHE A 378 0.92 18.01 -13.30
CA PHE A 378 2.01 18.44 -14.20
C PHE A 378 3.22 17.50 -14.13
N LYS A 379 2.96 16.19 -14.22
CA LYS A 379 3.98 15.12 -14.15
C LYS A 379 5.13 15.31 -15.16
N GLY A 380 4.80 15.80 -16.35
CA GLY A 380 5.80 16.10 -17.38
C GLY A 380 6.79 17.15 -16.91
N VAL A 381 6.30 18.27 -16.35
CA VAL A 381 7.15 19.36 -15.84
C VAL A 381 8.04 18.87 -14.70
N TYR A 382 7.46 18.15 -13.74
CA TYR A 382 8.23 17.56 -12.64
C TYR A 382 9.32 16.62 -13.16
N THR A 383 8.97 15.67 -14.02
CA THR A 383 9.91 14.67 -14.55
C THR A 383 11.04 15.32 -15.38
N VAL A 384 10.70 16.27 -16.25
CA VAL A 384 11.69 17.03 -17.03
C VAL A 384 12.63 17.81 -16.12
N LEU A 385 12.10 18.49 -15.10
CA LEU A 385 12.91 19.26 -14.16
C LEU A 385 13.88 18.35 -13.39
N ILE A 386 13.41 17.23 -12.85
CA ILE A 386 14.29 16.24 -12.20
C ILE A 386 15.37 15.73 -13.17
N THR A 387 15.00 15.47 -14.42
CA THR A 387 15.95 15.02 -15.45
C THR A 387 17.05 16.04 -15.66
N SER A 388 16.69 17.30 -15.88
CA SER A 388 17.64 18.38 -16.11
C SER A 388 18.54 18.63 -14.89
N LEU A 389 17.98 18.58 -13.67
CA LEU A 389 18.72 18.72 -12.41
C LEU A 389 19.78 17.63 -12.23
N VAL A 390 19.40 16.37 -12.47
CA VAL A 390 20.30 15.22 -12.36
C VAL A 390 21.37 15.28 -13.44
N TYR A 391 21.00 15.68 -14.67
CA TYR A 391 21.97 15.83 -15.75
C TYR A 391 22.99 16.92 -15.42
N LYS A 392 22.55 18.12 -14.98
CA LYS A 392 23.44 19.21 -14.58
C LYS A 392 24.36 18.81 -13.42
N SER A 393 23.83 18.07 -12.45
CA SER A 393 24.63 17.58 -11.31
C SER A 393 25.77 16.66 -11.76
N ASN A 394 25.54 15.86 -12.80
CA ASN A 394 26.54 14.95 -13.37
C ASN A 394 27.45 15.63 -14.40
N TYR A 395 26.97 16.69 -15.06
CA TYR A 395 27.65 17.43 -16.13
C TYR A 395 27.55 18.95 -15.89
N PRO A 396 28.33 19.53 -14.94
CA PRO A 396 28.16 20.92 -14.53
C PRO A 396 28.31 21.95 -15.67
N ASN A 397 29.10 21.63 -16.69
CA ASN A 397 29.38 22.49 -17.83
C ASN A 397 28.29 22.43 -18.93
N GLN A 398 27.36 21.48 -18.90
CA GLN A 398 26.28 21.39 -19.87
C GLN A 398 25.21 22.46 -19.57
N ASP A 399 24.84 23.28 -20.54
CA ASP A 399 23.61 24.07 -20.44
C ASP A 399 22.40 23.16 -20.66
N ILE A 400 21.64 22.91 -19.60
CA ILE A 400 20.51 21.97 -19.60
C ILE A 400 19.22 22.55 -20.19
N ARG A 401 19.20 23.83 -20.58
CA ARG A 401 18.07 24.43 -21.32
C ARG A 401 18.02 23.91 -22.76
N PHE A 402 19.17 23.54 -23.33
CA PHE A 402 19.32 22.91 -24.64
C PHE A 402 19.14 21.38 -24.51
N HIS A 403 17.90 20.96 -24.38
CA HIS A 403 17.53 19.63 -23.91
C HIS A 403 17.36 18.57 -25.01
N GLN A 404 17.68 18.89 -26.26
CA GLN A 404 17.65 17.95 -27.38
C GLN A 404 19.01 17.90 -28.10
N ALA A 405 19.44 16.71 -28.50
CA ALA A 405 20.76 16.50 -29.12
C ALA A 405 20.94 17.14 -30.50
N ASN A 406 19.85 17.54 -31.15
CA ASN A 406 19.85 18.30 -32.40
C ASN A 406 19.91 19.82 -32.19
N MET A 407 19.87 20.30 -30.95
CA MET A 407 20.16 21.69 -30.62
C MET A 407 21.67 21.91 -30.59
N ASP A 408 22.12 23.13 -30.90
CA ASP A 408 23.52 23.49 -30.74
C ASP A 408 23.95 23.32 -29.28
N ASN A 409 25.02 22.55 -29.06
CA ASN A 409 25.47 22.09 -27.73
C ASN A 409 24.41 21.40 -26.86
N GLY A 410 23.37 20.82 -27.46
CA GLY A 410 22.27 20.19 -26.72
C GLY A 410 22.55 18.75 -26.27
N TYR A 411 21.82 18.28 -25.26
CA TYR A 411 21.93 16.92 -24.73
C TYR A 411 20.68 16.07 -25.02
N SER A 412 20.81 14.74 -24.95
CA SER A 412 19.70 13.81 -25.18
C SER A 412 18.77 13.65 -23.95
N GLY A 413 18.02 14.70 -23.59
CA GLY A 413 17.18 14.72 -22.38
C GLY A 413 16.18 13.58 -22.30
N ARG A 414 15.40 13.36 -23.37
CA ARG A 414 14.41 12.27 -23.44
C ARG A 414 15.03 10.88 -23.27
N SER A 415 16.17 10.64 -23.91
CA SER A 415 16.86 9.35 -23.83
C SER A 415 17.41 9.11 -22.43
N PHE A 416 17.97 10.15 -21.80
CA PHE A 416 18.45 10.09 -20.42
C PHE A 416 17.32 9.84 -19.42
N ASP A 417 16.19 10.55 -19.56
CA ASP A 417 14.98 10.37 -18.73
C ASP A 417 14.42 8.94 -18.85
N THR A 418 14.18 8.49 -20.08
CA THR A 418 13.62 7.16 -20.36
C THR A 418 14.48 6.04 -19.76
N LYS A 419 15.80 6.26 -19.73
CA LYS A 419 16.77 5.28 -19.25
C LYS A 419 16.93 5.28 -17.73
N PHE A 420 16.84 6.44 -17.07
CA PHE A 420 17.20 6.57 -15.65
C PHE A 420 16.10 7.18 -14.78
N ILE A 421 15.57 8.34 -15.18
CA ILE A 421 14.78 9.20 -14.30
C ILE A 421 13.34 8.68 -14.16
N THR A 422 12.61 8.54 -15.25
CA THR A 422 11.25 7.99 -15.20
C THR A 422 11.22 6.59 -14.56
N PRO A 423 12.12 5.63 -14.90
CA PRO A 423 12.19 4.35 -14.19
C PRO A 423 12.41 4.50 -12.69
N PHE A 424 13.34 5.35 -12.25
CA PHE A 424 13.63 5.59 -10.84
C PHE A 424 12.43 6.21 -10.10
N LEU A 425 11.82 7.27 -10.64
CA LEU A 425 10.66 7.92 -10.02
C LEU A 425 9.48 6.95 -9.85
N LYS A 426 9.24 6.08 -10.84
CA LYS A 426 8.24 5.02 -10.73
C LYS A 426 8.60 3.99 -9.67
N GLN A 427 9.85 3.55 -9.64
CA GLN A 427 10.36 2.60 -8.66
C GLN A 427 10.19 3.14 -7.24
N LYS A 428 10.45 4.43 -7.01
CA LYS A 428 10.27 5.07 -5.71
C LYS A 428 8.85 5.61 -5.45
N GLN A 429 7.90 5.34 -6.36
CA GLN A 429 6.49 5.71 -6.24
C GLN A 429 6.23 7.22 -6.07
N PHE A 430 7.05 8.07 -6.72
CA PHE A 430 6.83 9.52 -6.78
C PHE A 430 5.50 9.85 -7.48
N LEU A 431 4.81 10.89 -7.00
CA LEU A 431 3.52 11.32 -7.55
C LEU A 431 3.66 11.93 -8.95
N GLY A 432 4.74 12.69 -9.16
CA GLY A 432 5.13 13.26 -10.44
C GLY A 432 5.66 12.26 -11.48
N ALA A 433 5.73 10.95 -11.16
CA ALA A 433 6.30 9.95 -12.06
C ALA A 433 5.46 9.76 -13.34
N MET A 434 6.10 9.94 -14.49
CA MET A 434 5.50 9.70 -15.81
C MET A 434 5.34 8.21 -16.14
N LYS A 435 4.45 7.89 -17.09
CA LYS A 435 4.29 6.52 -17.60
C LYS A 435 5.48 6.09 -18.48
N GLU A 436 6.12 7.00 -19.20
CA GLU A 436 7.20 6.65 -20.14
C GLU A 436 8.33 7.67 -20.10
N SER A 437 8.04 8.94 -20.40
CA SER A 437 8.99 10.06 -20.28
C SER A 437 8.25 11.38 -20.10
N GLY A 438 8.90 12.37 -19.46
CA GLY A 438 8.42 13.75 -19.36
C GLY A 438 8.27 14.45 -20.72
N TRP A 439 9.11 14.07 -21.69
CA TRP A 439 9.13 14.60 -23.05
C TRP A 439 8.06 14.02 -23.99
N LEU A 440 7.09 13.24 -23.49
CA LEU A 440 5.87 12.94 -24.26
C LEU A 440 4.83 14.07 -24.16
N THR A 441 5.13 15.11 -23.39
CA THR A 441 4.28 16.29 -23.26
C THR A 441 4.56 17.25 -24.40
N ARG A 442 3.55 17.55 -25.24
CA ARG A 442 3.69 18.44 -26.41
C ARG A 442 4.33 19.80 -26.12
N SER A 443 4.09 20.35 -24.93
CA SER A 443 4.68 21.63 -24.53
C SER A 443 6.11 21.53 -24.02
N LEU A 444 6.64 20.33 -23.77
CA LEU A 444 8.02 20.11 -23.32
C LEU A 444 8.89 19.49 -24.42
N GLU A 445 8.30 18.84 -25.43
CA GLU A 445 9.05 18.23 -26.54
C GLU A 445 9.50 19.19 -27.64
N GLN A 446 9.14 20.48 -27.54
CA GLN A 446 9.42 21.47 -28.58
C GLN A 446 10.93 21.66 -28.75
N ASN A 447 11.39 21.77 -29.99
CA ASN A 447 12.79 22.03 -30.31
C ASN A 447 13.15 23.52 -30.11
N LEU A 448 12.93 24.02 -28.90
CA LEU A 448 13.24 25.38 -28.45
C LEU A 448 13.84 25.32 -27.04
N PRO A 449 14.86 26.14 -26.70
CA PRO A 449 15.51 26.08 -25.40
C PRO A 449 14.57 26.54 -24.27
N TYR A 450 14.73 25.98 -23.07
CA TYR A 450 13.94 26.37 -21.88
C TYR A 450 14.44 27.66 -21.22
N THR A 451 14.54 28.74 -21.99
CA THR A 451 14.83 30.09 -21.51
C THR A 451 13.59 30.74 -20.89
N LEU A 452 13.73 31.89 -20.22
CA LEU A 452 12.61 32.57 -19.54
C LEU A 452 11.46 32.98 -20.49
N ASP A 453 11.76 33.16 -21.78
CA ASP A 453 10.83 33.49 -22.87
C ASP A 453 10.26 32.26 -23.59
N TYR A 454 10.53 31.04 -23.11
CA TYR A 454 10.09 29.80 -23.74
C TYR A 454 8.58 29.81 -24.09
N PRO A 455 8.18 29.64 -25.37
CA PRO A 455 6.80 29.83 -25.81
C PRO A 455 5.89 28.63 -25.50
N GLY A 456 6.44 27.48 -25.12
CA GLY A 456 5.66 26.27 -24.85
C GLY A 456 4.55 26.48 -23.82
N LYS A 457 3.37 25.94 -24.11
CA LYS A 457 2.16 26.14 -23.30
C LYS A 457 2.12 25.18 -22.10
N ILE A 458 2.67 25.61 -20.97
CA ILE A 458 2.41 25.02 -19.65
C ILE A 458 1.24 25.81 -19.04
N SER A 459 0.09 25.15 -18.85
CA SER A 459 -1.19 25.84 -18.59
C SER A 459 -1.26 26.59 -17.26
N ASN A 460 -0.50 26.19 -16.25
CA ASN A 460 -0.40 26.91 -14.99
C ASN A 460 0.80 27.89 -15.04
N ILE A 461 0.51 29.19 -14.95
CA ILE A 461 1.50 30.26 -15.07
C ILE A 461 2.54 30.20 -13.95
N ALA A 462 2.13 29.92 -12.71
CA ALA A 462 3.04 29.82 -11.57
C ALA A 462 4.00 28.63 -11.74
N VAL A 463 3.49 27.46 -12.17
CA VAL A 463 4.29 26.27 -12.47
C VAL A 463 5.27 26.54 -13.62
N LYS A 464 4.81 27.18 -14.70
CA LYS A 464 5.68 27.56 -15.83
C LYS A 464 6.82 28.47 -15.38
N LYS A 465 6.48 29.53 -14.64
CA LYS A 465 7.44 30.50 -14.12
C LYS A 465 8.45 29.83 -13.20
N ALA A 466 8.00 29.05 -12.22
CA ALA A 466 8.88 28.32 -11.31
C ALA A 466 9.81 27.35 -12.06
N PHE A 467 9.29 26.61 -13.05
CA PHE A 467 10.08 25.69 -13.86
C PHE A 467 11.23 26.41 -14.60
N LEU A 468 10.91 27.46 -15.36
CA LEU A 468 11.91 28.18 -16.15
C LEU A 468 12.92 28.93 -15.26
N GLU A 469 12.45 29.55 -14.17
CA GLU A 469 13.34 30.25 -13.24
C GLU A 469 14.28 29.33 -12.49
N ILE A 470 13.86 28.10 -12.14
CA ILE A 470 14.76 27.13 -11.52
C ILE A 470 15.88 26.75 -12.51
N LEU A 471 15.54 26.47 -13.78
CA LEU A 471 16.55 26.13 -14.79
C LEU A 471 17.53 27.29 -15.03
N ASP A 472 17.04 28.52 -15.10
CA ASP A 472 17.87 29.71 -15.26
C ASP A 472 18.81 29.96 -14.06
N ASP A 473 18.30 29.79 -12.83
CA ASP A 473 19.08 29.94 -11.59
C ASP A 473 20.25 28.95 -11.53
N ILE A 474 20.01 27.71 -11.96
CA ILE A 474 21.02 26.65 -11.98
C ILE A 474 22.08 26.85 -13.07
N GLU A 475 21.71 27.44 -14.21
CA GLU A 475 22.70 27.79 -15.23
C GLU A 475 23.64 28.91 -14.75
N LYS A 476 23.14 29.84 -13.94
CA LYS A 476 23.96 30.87 -13.29
C LYS A 476 24.81 30.30 -12.15
N ASN A 477 24.29 29.31 -11.43
CA ASN A 477 24.98 28.66 -10.32
C ASN A 477 24.76 27.13 -10.32
N PRO A 478 25.64 26.36 -11.01
CA PRO A 478 25.48 24.91 -11.15
C PRO A 478 25.40 24.14 -9.82
N ASN A 479 25.98 24.66 -8.74
CA ASN A 479 25.93 24.03 -7.41
C ASN A 479 24.51 23.98 -6.84
N LEU A 480 23.60 24.84 -7.30
CA LEU A 480 22.20 24.81 -6.87
C LEU A 480 21.45 23.58 -7.37
N SER A 481 21.92 22.91 -8.44
CA SER A 481 21.24 21.76 -9.03
C SER A 481 20.96 20.65 -8.01
N ILE A 482 21.95 20.30 -7.19
CA ILE A 482 21.80 19.25 -6.16
C ILE A 482 20.90 19.70 -5.01
N LEU A 483 20.89 21.00 -4.68
CA LEU A 483 20.07 21.55 -3.59
C LEU A 483 18.59 21.58 -4.00
N TYR A 484 18.29 22.07 -5.20
CA TYR A 484 16.95 22.02 -5.79
C TYR A 484 16.45 20.58 -5.92
N LEU A 485 17.29 19.65 -6.37
CA LEU A 485 16.95 18.24 -6.46
C LEU A 485 16.57 17.67 -5.08
N LYS A 486 17.37 17.95 -4.04
CA LYS A 486 17.08 17.52 -2.66
C LYS A 486 15.77 18.10 -2.15
N ALA A 487 15.52 19.39 -2.41
CA ALA A 487 14.28 20.05 -1.99
C ALA A 487 13.04 19.44 -2.67
N LEU A 488 13.08 19.24 -3.99
CA LEU A 488 11.99 18.61 -4.75
C LEU A 488 11.72 17.18 -4.30
N PHE A 489 12.77 16.39 -4.07
CA PHE A 489 12.63 15.02 -3.55
C PHE A 489 12.05 15.01 -2.15
N TYR A 490 12.61 15.81 -1.24
CA TYR A 490 12.12 15.91 0.13
C TYR A 490 10.63 16.28 0.18
N LEU A 491 10.25 17.38 -0.50
CA LEU A 491 8.87 17.86 -0.52
C LEU A 491 7.91 16.81 -1.11
N SER A 492 8.27 16.19 -2.25
CA SER A 492 7.42 15.17 -2.87
C SER A 492 7.28 13.91 -2.01
N ILE A 493 8.37 13.45 -1.37
CA ILE A 493 8.32 12.32 -0.43
C ILE A 493 7.38 12.63 0.74
N ARG A 494 7.44 13.85 1.29
CA ARG A 494 6.55 14.28 2.38
C ARG A 494 5.09 14.35 1.94
N GLU A 495 4.81 14.93 0.77
CA GLU A 495 3.45 14.96 0.19
C GLU A 495 2.89 13.55 -0.08
N LYS A 496 3.73 12.63 -0.55
CA LYS A 496 3.34 11.22 -0.71
C LYS A 496 3.10 10.55 0.63
N THR A 497 3.93 10.83 1.64
CA THR A 497 3.78 10.29 3.00
C THR A 497 2.45 10.72 3.61
N LYS A 498 2.07 12.01 3.48
CA LYS A 498 0.75 12.55 3.87
C LYS A 498 -0.41 11.73 3.32
N LYS A 499 -0.32 11.37 2.04
CA LYS A 499 -1.34 10.59 1.33
C LYS A 499 -1.27 9.08 1.63
N ALA A 500 -0.16 8.59 2.16
CA ALA A 500 0.10 7.16 2.36
C ALA A 500 -0.27 6.64 3.75
N ILE A 501 -0.68 7.50 4.69
CA ILE A 501 -1.11 7.08 6.02
C ILE A 501 -2.35 6.19 5.92
N ILE A 502 -2.14 4.90 6.12
CA ILE A 502 -3.17 3.88 6.33
C ILE A 502 -3.63 4.00 7.77
N LEU A 503 -4.93 3.96 8.04
CA LEU A 503 -5.40 3.89 9.41
C LEU A 503 -5.46 2.43 9.84
N VAL A 504 -4.92 2.14 11.02
CA VAL A 504 -4.93 0.81 11.62
C VAL A 504 -6.37 0.48 12.00
N LYS A 505 -6.92 -0.58 11.40
CA LYS A 505 -8.11 -1.20 11.93
C LYS A 505 -7.70 -2.09 13.12
N PRO A 506 -8.30 -1.93 14.31
CA PRO A 506 -7.95 -2.77 15.45
C PRO A 506 -8.21 -4.23 15.11
N THR A 507 -7.21 -5.10 15.27
CA THR A 507 -7.30 -6.51 14.87
C THR A 507 -7.86 -7.33 16.02
N MET A 508 -9.19 -7.48 16.05
CA MET A 508 -9.93 -8.31 17.01
C MET A 508 -10.83 -9.28 16.22
N LYS A 509 -11.26 -10.42 16.81
CA LYS A 509 -12.33 -11.24 16.20
C LYS A 509 -13.60 -10.37 16.07
N GLU A 510 -14.42 -10.57 15.05
CA GLU A 510 -15.63 -9.75 14.78
C GLU A 510 -16.52 -9.56 16.02
N SER A 511 -16.59 -10.56 16.92
CA SER A 511 -17.35 -10.51 18.18
C SER A 511 -16.68 -9.75 19.34
N SER A 512 -15.59 -9.01 19.11
CA SER A 512 -14.77 -8.40 20.19
C SER A 512 -14.64 -6.87 20.15
N TYR A 513 -15.29 -6.16 19.21
CA TYR A 513 -15.40 -4.70 19.28
C TYR A 513 -16.45 -4.29 20.32
N THR A 514 -16.12 -4.46 21.60
CA THR A 514 -17.00 -4.04 22.69
C THR A 514 -17.17 -2.52 22.67
N ILE A 515 -18.32 -2.04 23.13
CA ILE A 515 -18.59 -0.61 23.23
C ILE A 515 -17.53 0.07 24.12
N ASP A 516 -17.10 -0.59 25.20
CA ASP A 516 -16.03 -0.08 26.07
C ASP A 516 -14.71 0.09 25.33
N PHE A 517 -14.32 -0.89 24.49
CA PHE A 517 -13.12 -0.78 23.68
C PHE A 517 -13.20 0.44 22.74
N ILE A 518 -14.34 0.63 22.07
CA ILE A 518 -14.54 1.75 21.14
C ILE A 518 -14.45 3.08 21.88
N ILE A 519 -15.15 3.22 23.01
CA ILE A 519 -15.18 4.48 23.76
C ILE A 519 -13.81 4.80 24.34
N ASN A 520 -13.12 3.83 24.95
CA ASN A 520 -11.78 4.04 25.50
C ASN A 520 -10.79 4.43 24.39
N THR A 521 -10.92 3.83 23.21
CA THR A 521 -10.11 4.17 22.03
C THR A 521 -10.38 5.60 21.57
N LEU A 522 -11.63 6.00 21.41
CA LEU A 522 -12.00 7.36 21.00
C LEU A 522 -11.54 8.39 22.05
N GLN A 523 -11.70 8.10 23.35
CA GLN A 523 -11.22 8.97 24.43
C GLN A 523 -9.71 9.21 24.35
N LYS A 524 -8.92 8.15 24.16
CA LYS A 524 -7.47 8.27 23.98
C LYS A 524 -7.11 9.05 22.71
N HIS A 525 -7.86 8.88 21.63
CA HIS A 525 -7.62 9.57 20.37
C HIS A 525 -7.98 11.06 20.46
N PHE A 526 -9.13 11.41 21.05
CA PHE A 526 -9.57 12.80 21.21
C PHE A 526 -8.63 13.59 22.12
N ASN A 527 -8.15 12.96 23.19
CA ASN A 527 -7.29 13.58 24.19
C ASN A 527 -5.78 13.37 23.93
N PHE A 528 -5.42 12.88 22.74
CA PHE A 528 -4.02 12.77 22.35
C PHE A 528 -3.36 14.17 22.31
N THR A 529 -2.06 14.24 22.59
CA THR A 529 -1.33 15.52 22.55
C THR A 529 -0.99 15.89 21.10
N TYR A 530 -1.69 16.88 20.56
CA TYR A 530 -1.49 17.42 19.20
C TYR A 530 -0.65 18.71 19.23
N LYS A 531 0.31 18.83 18.30
CA LYS A 531 1.08 20.07 18.06
C LYS A 531 0.28 21.08 17.22
N SER A 532 -0.61 20.58 16.37
CA SER A 532 -1.49 21.39 15.52
C SER A 532 -2.87 21.61 16.17
N ARG A 533 -3.54 22.74 15.86
CA ARG A 533 -4.96 22.92 16.20
C ARG A 533 -5.78 21.92 15.37
N GLY A 534 -6.75 21.23 15.98
CA GLY A 534 -7.61 20.27 15.25
C GLY A 534 -8.28 19.16 16.08
N ALA A 535 -7.93 18.94 17.35
CA ALA A 535 -8.55 17.87 18.15
C ALA A 535 -10.10 17.95 18.22
N SER A 536 -10.65 19.16 18.12
CA SER A 536 -12.10 19.41 18.18
C SER A 536 -12.90 18.81 17.02
N ILE A 537 -12.29 18.49 15.88
CA ILE A 537 -12.99 17.86 14.75
C ILE A 537 -13.20 16.35 14.99
N LEU A 538 -12.38 15.70 15.83
CA LEU A 538 -12.44 14.25 16.06
C LEU A 538 -13.77 13.77 16.66
N PRO A 539 -14.35 14.42 17.69
CA PRO A 539 -15.68 14.06 18.19
C PRO A 539 -16.79 14.26 17.14
N VAL A 540 -16.67 15.28 16.29
CA VAL A 540 -17.62 15.52 15.18
C VAL A 540 -17.58 14.36 14.19
N VAL A 541 -16.39 13.97 13.74
CA VAL A 541 -16.22 12.83 12.84
C VAL A 541 -16.75 11.54 13.46
N ALA A 542 -16.53 11.32 14.76
CA ALA A 542 -17.03 10.14 15.46
C ALA A 542 -18.56 10.10 15.49
N LEU A 543 -19.21 11.19 15.91
CA LEU A 543 -20.68 11.26 15.93
C LEU A 543 -21.25 11.16 14.50
N PHE A 544 -20.65 11.82 13.51
CA PHE A 544 -21.07 11.69 12.12
C PHE A 544 -21.02 10.23 11.62
N SER A 545 -19.94 9.51 11.95
CA SER A 545 -19.77 8.09 11.59
C SER A 545 -20.80 7.18 12.26
N LEU A 546 -21.23 7.54 13.49
CA LEU A 546 -22.35 6.89 14.17
C LEU A 546 -23.66 7.16 13.44
N TYR A 547 -23.96 8.40 13.07
CA TYR A 547 -25.18 8.76 12.34
C TYR A 547 -25.27 8.11 10.95
N GLU A 548 -24.14 7.89 10.26
CA GLU A 548 -24.10 7.07 9.04
C GLU A 548 -24.63 5.64 9.28
N CYS A 549 -24.43 5.08 10.48
CA CYS A 549 -24.99 3.78 10.86
C CYS A 549 -26.47 3.92 11.25
N LEU A 550 -26.81 4.91 12.09
CA LEU A 550 -28.16 5.06 12.65
C LEU A 550 -29.22 5.28 11.55
N ILE A 551 -28.91 6.06 10.52
CA ILE A 551 -29.87 6.35 9.44
C ILE A 551 -30.24 5.09 8.64
N LEU A 552 -29.31 4.15 8.53
CA LEU A 552 -29.55 2.90 7.78
C LEU A 552 -30.28 1.85 8.62
N GLU A 553 -30.19 1.93 9.95
CA GLU A 553 -30.58 0.84 10.85
C GLU A 553 -31.81 1.14 11.72
N LEU A 554 -32.09 2.41 12.04
CA LEU A 554 -33.20 2.77 12.93
C LEU A 554 -34.42 3.30 12.16
N GLU A 555 -35.59 2.73 12.45
CA GLU A 555 -36.86 3.09 11.81
C GLU A 555 -37.20 4.58 11.92
N ARG A 556 -36.80 5.25 13.01
CA ARG A 556 -37.03 6.69 13.20
C ARG A 556 -36.36 7.58 12.15
N PHE A 557 -35.39 7.06 11.41
CA PHE A 557 -34.69 7.75 10.33
C PHE A 557 -35.14 7.26 8.94
N THR A 558 -36.21 6.48 8.85
CA THR A 558 -36.82 6.10 7.57
C THR A 558 -37.12 7.35 6.75
N ASN A 559 -36.68 7.33 5.49
CA ASN A 559 -36.78 8.44 4.54
C ASN A 559 -36.12 9.76 4.99
N LYS A 560 -35.20 9.71 5.96
CA LYS A 560 -34.35 10.84 6.37
C LYS A 560 -32.98 10.76 5.69
N SER A 561 -32.30 11.89 5.59
CA SER A 561 -30.96 11.96 4.97
C SER A 561 -29.96 12.72 5.84
N LEU A 562 -28.72 12.24 5.90
CA LEU A 562 -27.59 12.93 6.55
C LEU A 562 -26.98 13.90 5.55
N LYS A 563 -26.84 15.18 5.94
CA LYS A 563 -26.06 16.14 5.15
C LYS A 563 -24.58 15.71 5.17
N PRO A 564 -23.84 15.78 4.05
CA PRO A 564 -22.41 15.47 4.04
C PRO A 564 -21.62 16.32 5.04
N LEU A 565 -20.55 15.73 5.60
CA LEU A 565 -19.60 16.45 6.45
C LEU A 565 -18.76 17.38 5.56
N ASP A 566 -19.08 18.67 5.52
CA ASP A 566 -18.40 19.65 4.66
C ASP A 566 -17.03 20.08 5.23
N SER A 567 -16.12 20.53 4.34
CA SER A 567 -14.67 20.72 4.55
C SER A 567 -14.22 22.10 5.06
N HIS A 568 -15.15 22.97 5.43
CA HIS A 568 -14.89 24.38 5.77
C HIS A 568 -15.77 24.87 6.94
N TYR A 569 -15.73 24.20 8.09
CA TYR A 569 -16.59 24.56 9.22
C TYR A 569 -15.83 24.56 10.56
N SER A 570 -14.66 25.20 10.61
CA SER A 570 -14.33 25.94 11.82
C SER A 570 -15.37 27.06 11.98
N CYS A 571 -16.08 27.06 13.09
CA CYS A 571 -17.19 27.96 13.41
C CYS A 571 -16.80 29.45 13.37
N ASP A 572 -16.74 30.02 12.17
CA ASP A 572 -16.82 31.45 11.93
C ASP A 572 -18.21 31.79 11.36
N LYS A 573 -18.76 32.89 11.86
CA LYS A 573 -20.16 33.38 11.81
C LYS A 573 -20.84 33.51 10.43
N SER A 574 -20.33 32.92 9.34
CA SER A 574 -20.75 33.20 7.96
C SER A 574 -21.34 32.02 7.18
N SER A 575 -21.55 30.85 7.79
CA SER A 575 -21.85 29.62 7.01
C SER A 575 -23.32 29.18 6.94
N GLY A 576 -24.22 29.83 7.69
CA GLY A 576 -25.67 29.61 7.58
C GLY A 576 -26.18 28.20 7.94
N ASN A 577 -25.35 27.31 8.53
CA ASN A 577 -25.76 25.97 8.96
C ASN A 577 -26.27 25.98 10.42
N ALA A 578 -27.28 25.15 10.71
CA ALA A 578 -27.92 25.08 12.03
C ALA A 578 -27.09 24.36 13.12
N GLY A 579 -26.05 23.58 12.76
CA GLY A 579 -25.17 22.85 13.68
C GLY A 579 -24.09 22.03 12.94
N ASP A 580 -23.31 21.24 13.68
CA ASP A 580 -22.16 20.47 13.16
C ASP A 580 -22.58 19.23 12.36
N ILE A 581 -23.69 18.59 12.75
CA ILE A 581 -24.29 17.46 12.03
C ILE A 581 -25.77 17.78 11.82
N VAL A 582 -26.25 17.56 10.60
CA VAL A 582 -27.63 17.90 10.19
C VAL A 582 -28.30 16.70 9.52
N ILE A 583 -29.49 16.35 10.01
CA ILE A 583 -30.38 15.35 9.44
C ILE A 583 -31.59 16.07 8.86
N LEU A 584 -31.90 15.76 7.60
CA LEU A 584 -33.02 16.31 6.87
C LEU A 584 -34.16 15.30 6.75
N ASP A 585 -35.39 15.81 6.67
CA ASP A 585 -36.56 15.01 6.33
C ASP A 585 -36.76 14.81 4.82
N GLU A 586 -37.84 14.11 4.48
CA GLU A 586 -38.25 13.82 3.10
C GLU A 586 -38.40 15.10 2.26
N GLN A 587 -38.83 16.19 2.90
CA GLN A 587 -39.04 17.51 2.29
C GLN A 587 -37.76 18.37 2.33
N LYS A 588 -36.61 17.78 2.72
CA LYS A 588 -35.31 18.44 2.89
C LYS A 588 -35.32 19.56 3.96
N GLN A 589 -36.25 19.52 4.90
CA GLN A 589 -36.29 20.43 6.05
C GLN A 589 -35.46 19.88 7.21
N LEU A 590 -35.05 20.75 8.13
CA LEU A 590 -34.26 20.36 9.30
C LEU A 590 -35.07 19.46 10.23
N PHE A 591 -34.62 18.22 10.41
CA PHE A 591 -35.25 17.29 11.32
C PHE A 591 -34.54 17.24 12.67
N GLU A 592 -33.24 16.95 12.65
CA GLU A 592 -32.40 16.82 13.83
C GLU A 592 -31.04 17.47 13.57
N VAL A 593 -30.56 18.22 14.55
CA VAL A 593 -29.29 18.94 14.46
C VAL A 593 -28.46 18.68 15.72
N ILE A 594 -27.15 18.53 15.54
CA ILE A 594 -26.21 18.23 16.63
C ILE A 594 -25.11 19.30 16.62
N GLU A 595 -24.93 19.94 17.77
CA GLU A 595 -23.84 20.87 18.08
C GLU A 595 -22.90 20.24 19.12
N ILE A 596 -21.60 20.32 18.87
CA ILE A 596 -20.56 19.56 19.56
C ILE A 596 -19.56 20.54 20.17
N LYS A 597 -19.30 20.35 21.47
CA LYS A 597 -18.44 21.20 22.30
C LYS A 597 -17.25 20.38 22.80
N PHE A 598 -16.08 20.65 22.26
CA PHE A 598 -14.85 19.98 22.67
C PHE A 598 -14.18 20.76 23.81
N ASN A 599 -14.04 20.13 24.97
CA ASN A 599 -13.43 20.69 26.19
C ASN A 599 -14.12 21.98 26.69
N ILE A 600 -15.44 22.08 26.49
CA ILE A 600 -16.26 23.20 26.93
C ILE A 600 -17.46 22.64 27.71
N ALA A 601 -17.64 23.06 28.96
CA ALA A 601 -18.80 22.67 29.75
C ALA A 601 -20.05 23.40 29.23
N ILE A 602 -21.19 22.71 29.19
CA ILE A 602 -22.44 23.32 28.73
C ILE A 602 -23.10 24.02 29.92
N ASP A 603 -23.32 25.31 29.79
CA ASP A 603 -24.01 26.16 30.76
C ASP A 603 -25.28 26.78 30.15
N SER A 604 -25.97 27.59 30.95
CA SER A 604 -27.20 28.26 30.54
C SER A 604 -26.98 29.28 29.41
N ILE A 605 -25.78 29.86 29.31
CA ILE A 605 -25.44 30.85 28.26
C ILE A 605 -25.33 30.15 26.91
N ILE A 606 -24.58 29.05 26.83
CA ILE A 606 -24.44 28.24 25.61
C ILE A 606 -25.81 27.74 25.14
N LEU A 607 -26.65 27.29 26.07
CA LEU A 607 -27.98 26.79 25.75
C LEU A 607 -28.88 27.89 25.14
N GLN A 608 -28.85 29.09 25.71
CA GLN A 608 -29.59 30.25 25.18
C GLN A 608 -29.05 30.70 23.82
N ASP A 609 -27.73 30.69 23.63
CA ASP A 609 -27.14 31.07 22.35
C ASP A 609 -27.42 30.04 21.25
N SER A 610 -27.42 28.74 21.56
CA SER A 610 -27.87 27.70 20.63
C SER A 610 -29.35 27.84 20.30
N TYR A 611 -30.21 28.18 21.28
CA TYR A 611 -31.62 28.43 21.03
C TYR A 611 -31.86 29.61 20.07
N LYS A 612 -31.15 30.74 20.24
CA LYS A 612 -31.25 31.90 19.33
C LYS A 612 -30.97 31.53 17.87
N LYS A 613 -30.08 30.58 17.60
CA LYS A 613 -29.76 30.13 16.23
C LYS A 613 -30.93 29.41 15.56
N ILE A 614 -31.75 28.73 16.34
CA ILE A 614 -32.82 27.88 15.83
C ILE A 614 -34.21 28.47 16.03
N ALA A 615 -34.35 29.54 16.81
CA ALA A 615 -35.63 30.14 17.18
C ALA A 615 -36.54 30.55 15.99
N GLN A 616 -35.96 30.71 14.80
CA GLN A 616 -36.69 31.05 13.56
C GLN A 616 -36.79 29.88 12.58
N THR A 617 -36.30 28.70 12.93
CA THR A 617 -36.23 27.54 12.04
C THR A 617 -36.97 26.35 12.66
N PRO A 618 -37.94 25.74 11.96
CA PRO A 618 -38.64 24.57 12.47
C PRO A 618 -37.69 23.37 12.55
N ILE A 619 -37.37 22.93 13.77
CA ILE A 619 -36.51 21.77 14.05
C ILE A 619 -37.18 20.91 15.11
N LYS A 620 -37.18 19.58 14.93
CA LYS A 620 -37.79 18.67 15.91
C LYS A 620 -36.88 18.35 17.09
N ARG A 621 -35.57 18.16 16.84
CA ARG A 621 -34.59 17.83 17.89
C ARG A 621 -33.28 18.59 17.71
N TYR A 622 -32.75 19.12 18.81
CA TYR A 622 -31.48 19.82 18.84
C TYR A 622 -30.58 19.27 19.94
N TYR A 623 -29.43 18.69 19.59
CA TYR A 623 -28.48 18.17 20.55
C TYR A 623 -27.36 19.18 20.80
N ILE A 624 -27.00 19.36 22.07
CA ILE A 624 -25.77 20.05 22.48
C ILE A 624 -24.94 19.05 23.27
N LEU A 625 -23.84 18.61 22.69
CA LEU A 625 -23.02 17.53 23.22
C LEU A 625 -21.65 18.03 23.65
N SER A 626 -21.13 17.56 24.78
CA SER A 626 -19.79 17.94 25.26
C SER A 626 -18.88 16.76 25.58
N THR A 627 -17.57 16.91 25.39
CA THR A 627 -16.58 15.97 25.97
C THR A 627 -16.41 16.12 27.47
N LEU A 628 -16.85 17.22 28.07
CA LEU A 628 -16.85 17.42 29.51
C LEU A 628 -18.16 16.92 30.13
N PRO A 629 -18.14 16.46 31.40
CA PRO A 629 -19.35 16.06 32.11
C PRO A 629 -20.38 17.19 32.20
N ILE A 630 -21.66 16.86 32.04
CA ILE A 630 -22.75 17.82 32.20
C ILE A 630 -22.97 18.12 33.68
N GLN A 631 -22.76 19.37 34.06
CA GLN A 631 -23.02 19.91 35.40
C GLN A 631 -24.41 20.56 35.46
N ASN A 632 -24.94 20.77 36.67
CA ASN A 632 -26.22 21.49 36.90
C ASN A 632 -27.41 20.99 36.05
N LYS A 633 -27.54 19.67 35.85
CA LYS A 633 -28.57 19.04 35.00
C LYS A 633 -29.99 19.53 35.29
N ALA A 634 -30.36 19.72 36.56
CA ALA A 634 -31.69 20.16 36.94
C ALA A 634 -32.02 21.59 36.47
N GLU A 635 -31.02 22.47 36.44
CA GLU A 635 -31.18 23.84 35.94
C GLU A 635 -31.29 23.86 34.41
N LEU A 636 -30.40 23.14 33.73
CA LEU A 636 -30.42 23.01 32.28
C LEU A 636 -31.74 22.39 31.79
N GLN A 637 -32.25 21.38 32.50
CA GLN A 637 -33.53 20.73 32.17
C GLN A 637 -34.70 21.72 32.18
N LYS A 638 -34.77 22.61 33.17
CA LYS A 638 -35.82 23.66 33.21
C LYS A 638 -35.79 24.56 31.98
N ILE A 639 -34.59 24.86 31.47
CA ILE A 639 -34.43 25.69 30.27
C ILE A 639 -34.81 24.90 29.02
N THR A 640 -34.40 23.63 28.89
CA THR A 640 -34.77 22.80 27.74
C THR A 640 -36.27 22.52 27.68
N ASP A 641 -36.91 22.27 28.81
CA ASP A 641 -38.37 22.05 28.91
C ASP A 641 -39.14 23.30 28.48
N LYS A 642 -38.64 24.48 28.90
CA LYS A 642 -39.20 25.76 28.47
C LYS A 642 -39.10 25.93 26.95
N ILE A 643 -37.93 25.62 26.35
CA ILE A 643 -37.73 25.69 24.90
C ILE A 643 -38.67 24.72 24.17
N GLU A 644 -38.82 23.49 24.67
CA GLU A 644 -39.72 22.51 24.06
C GLU A 644 -41.18 22.97 24.12
N HIS A 645 -41.62 23.57 25.22
CA HIS A 645 -42.97 24.12 25.32
C HIS A 645 -43.18 25.34 24.40
N GLU A 646 -42.22 26.27 24.32
CA GLU A 646 -42.38 27.52 23.56
C GLU A 646 -42.18 27.33 22.05
N HIS A 647 -41.25 26.46 21.64
CA HIS A 647 -40.82 26.29 20.26
C HIS A 647 -41.18 24.93 19.65
N GLY A 648 -41.58 23.94 20.46
CA GLY A 648 -41.85 22.58 20.00
C GLY A 648 -40.61 21.81 19.55
N CYS A 649 -39.42 22.30 19.92
CA CYS A 649 -38.13 21.66 19.65
C CYS A 649 -37.59 21.01 20.93
N GLN A 650 -37.34 19.70 20.87
CA GLN A 650 -36.72 18.99 21.99
C GLN A 650 -35.22 19.25 22.01
N VAL A 651 -34.73 20.00 23.00
CA VAL A 651 -33.31 20.28 23.19
C VAL A 651 -32.68 19.27 24.15
N ILE A 652 -31.63 18.59 23.72
CA ILE A 652 -31.00 17.49 24.46
C ILE A 652 -29.55 17.87 24.78
N VAL A 653 -29.25 18.05 26.06
CA VAL A 653 -27.91 18.34 26.57
C VAL A 653 -27.29 17.08 27.16
N ASN A 654 -26.18 16.59 26.60
CA ASN A 654 -25.57 15.34 27.07
C ASN A 654 -24.05 15.25 26.85
N GLY A 655 -23.40 14.26 27.48
CA GLY A 655 -22.00 13.91 27.22
C GLY A 655 -21.84 13.16 25.88
N ILE A 656 -20.77 13.44 25.14
CA ILE A 656 -20.46 12.77 23.86
C ILE A 656 -20.26 11.27 24.07
N TYR A 657 -19.52 10.88 25.10
CA TYR A 657 -19.25 9.47 25.38
C TYR A 657 -20.51 8.71 25.80
N ASP A 658 -21.40 9.36 26.56
CA ASP A 658 -22.69 8.77 26.96
C ASP A 658 -23.60 8.57 25.75
N THR A 659 -23.68 9.57 24.87
CA THR A 659 -24.42 9.51 23.61
C THR A 659 -23.89 8.40 22.71
N LEU A 660 -22.56 8.32 22.51
CA LEU A 660 -21.94 7.25 21.75
C LEU A 660 -22.25 5.87 22.36
N ARG A 661 -22.11 5.70 23.68
CA ARG A 661 -22.43 4.44 24.37
C ARG A 661 -23.87 4.02 24.16
N TYR A 662 -24.82 4.95 24.28
CA TYR A 662 -26.24 4.68 24.10
C TYR A 662 -26.53 4.19 22.67
N TYR A 663 -26.10 4.94 21.65
CA TYR A 663 -26.43 4.62 20.27
C TYR A 663 -25.65 3.44 19.70
N LEU A 664 -24.41 3.20 20.15
CA LEU A 664 -23.66 2.00 19.77
C LEU A 664 -24.33 0.70 20.24
N ARG A 665 -25.18 0.73 21.28
CA ARG A 665 -26.01 -0.42 21.70
C ARG A 665 -27.16 -0.72 20.74
N LEU A 666 -27.57 0.26 19.93
CA LEU A 666 -28.74 0.17 19.05
C LEU A 666 -28.38 -0.27 17.63
N ILE A 667 -27.11 -0.27 17.25
CA ILE A 667 -26.65 -0.73 15.94
C ILE A 667 -26.33 -2.23 15.96
N LYS A 668 -26.61 -2.92 14.85
CA LYS A 668 -26.45 -4.37 14.70
C LYS A 668 -24.98 -4.80 14.73
N ASN A 669 -24.09 -3.98 14.19
CA ASN A 669 -22.66 -4.28 14.15
C ASN A 669 -21.81 -3.03 14.40
N THR A 670 -21.10 -3.00 15.53
CA THR A 670 -20.19 -1.92 15.92
C THR A 670 -18.95 -1.82 15.02
N GLU A 671 -18.66 -2.84 14.22
CA GLU A 671 -17.62 -2.79 13.18
C GLU A 671 -17.98 -1.79 12.08
N ASN A 672 -19.28 -1.63 11.75
CA ASN A 672 -19.72 -0.64 10.77
C ASN A 672 -19.35 0.78 11.22
N PHE A 673 -19.53 1.08 12.51
CA PHE A 673 -19.10 2.34 13.10
C PHE A 673 -17.60 2.56 12.95
N ILE A 674 -16.78 1.56 13.31
CA ILE A 674 -15.31 1.66 13.17
C ILE A 674 -14.92 1.87 11.70
N ASN A 675 -15.53 1.12 10.77
CA ASN A 675 -15.24 1.27 9.35
C ASN A 675 -15.61 2.69 8.84
N ASN A 676 -16.75 3.23 9.24
CA ASN A 676 -17.18 4.58 8.89
C ASN A 676 -16.25 5.63 9.52
N TYR A 677 -15.85 5.45 10.78
CA TYR A 677 -14.92 6.35 11.45
C TYR A 677 -13.55 6.40 10.76
N LEU A 678 -12.98 5.24 10.42
CA LEU A 678 -11.73 5.15 9.66
C LEU A 678 -11.87 5.80 8.27
N LYS A 679 -12.99 5.55 7.57
CA LYS A 679 -13.28 6.17 6.27
C LYS A 679 -13.30 7.70 6.41
N ASN A 680 -14.04 8.23 7.37
CA ASN A 680 -14.21 9.67 7.53
C ASN A 680 -12.94 10.37 8.00
N ILE A 681 -12.16 9.79 8.92
CA ILE A 681 -10.81 10.29 9.26
C ILE A 681 -9.93 10.31 8.01
N SER A 682 -9.98 9.27 7.18
CA SER A 682 -9.09 9.18 6.01
C SER A 682 -9.39 10.24 4.94
N GLN A 683 -10.67 10.62 4.78
CA GLN A 683 -11.18 11.47 3.71
C GLN A 683 -11.37 12.94 4.12
N ASN A 684 -11.52 13.24 5.40
CA ASN A 684 -11.75 14.60 5.88
C ASN A 684 -10.48 15.47 5.72
N THR A 685 -10.63 16.65 5.13
CA THR A 685 -9.54 17.58 4.79
C THR A 685 -8.99 18.34 6.01
N GLU A 686 -9.78 18.49 7.08
CA GLU A 686 -9.35 19.10 8.35
C GLU A 686 -8.55 18.10 9.21
N ILE A 687 -8.65 16.80 8.91
CA ILE A 687 -7.89 15.73 9.57
C ILE A 687 -6.51 15.58 8.92
N ASN A 688 -5.52 16.23 9.52
CA ASN A 688 -4.12 16.15 9.09
C ASN A 688 -3.42 14.82 9.47
N GLU A 689 -2.14 14.69 9.09
CA GLU A 689 -1.31 13.50 9.38
C GLU A 689 -1.24 13.16 10.88
N GLU A 690 -1.14 14.17 11.73
CA GLU A 690 -0.93 14.00 13.17
C GLU A 690 -2.11 13.25 13.80
N HIS A 691 -3.34 13.61 13.42
CA HIS A 691 -4.56 12.92 13.85
C HIS A 691 -4.59 11.45 13.40
N LYS A 692 -4.15 11.16 12.17
CA LYS A 692 -4.13 9.80 11.62
C LYS A 692 -3.08 8.93 12.31
N LEU A 693 -1.92 9.50 12.61
CA LEU A 693 -0.86 8.83 13.37
C LEU A 693 -1.24 8.63 14.84
N ALA A 694 -1.93 9.60 15.45
CA ALA A 694 -2.46 9.47 16.80
C ALA A 694 -3.43 8.30 16.91
N TRP A 695 -4.36 8.15 15.95
CA TRP A 695 -5.26 6.99 15.90
C TRP A 695 -4.48 5.66 15.92
N ASN A 696 -3.51 5.52 15.02
CA ASN A 696 -2.69 4.30 14.93
C ASN A 696 -1.96 4.01 16.24
N SER A 697 -1.39 5.05 16.86
CA SER A 697 -0.70 4.94 18.16
C SER A 697 -1.62 4.46 19.28
N VAL A 698 -2.85 4.97 19.31
CA VAL A 698 -3.85 4.58 20.30
C VAL A 698 -4.26 3.12 20.15
N ILE A 699 -4.41 2.65 18.91
CA ILE A 699 -4.75 1.24 18.64
C ILE A 699 -3.61 0.30 19.06
N ASP A 700 -2.36 0.68 18.80
CA ASP A 700 -1.21 -0.14 19.17
C ASP A 700 -1.03 -0.24 20.70
N LEU A 701 -1.33 0.82 21.47
CA LEU A 701 -1.30 0.80 22.94
C LEU A 701 -2.40 -0.07 23.59
N ASN A 702 -3.41 -0.48 22.82
CA ASN A 702 -4.51 -1.32 23.30
C ASN A 702 -4.33 -2.81 22.95
N LYS A 703 -3.22 -3.17 22.27
CA LYS A 703 -2.76 -4.54 22.07
C LYS A 703 -1.78 -4.92 23.17
#